data_AF-A0A7S0NJB6-F1
#
_entry.id   AF-A0A7S0NJB6-F1
#
_cell.length_a   1.000
_cell.length_b   1.000
_cell.length_c   1.000
_cell.angle_alpha   90.00
_cell.angle_beta   90.00
_cell.angle_gamma   90.00
#
_symmetry.space_group_name_H-M   'P 1'
#
loop_
_entity.id
_entity.type
_entity.pdbx_description
1 polymer ?
#
loop_
_entity_poly.entity_id
_entity_poly.type
_entity_poly.pdbx_seq_one_letter_code
_entity_poly.pdbx_strand_id
1 'polypeptide(L)'
;REPRSEAPIRTRRREAHRSRTLHSRFAGSTSRTAIVVLPASQFKKNFVGTTIARGLQAVALVRRSWSVTASQLSQPRHSLFSAPKYTPSHRGRVLYFSSSFSTSPSNEFTMASEASTVRPFQVVVAATKGEMGIGYQGGLPWNLPKDMAYFKAVTSQVNEPGTKNAVVMGRKTWESIPAKFRPLPGRVNVVLSRGHALMEAGSENSAPVNGSGTPEVLPEGVFLRPSLEAALELLSTPEHEAGVEKVFVIGGAQVYTEAMASPHCQALHLTEVTPPADEPEKYKCDAFLPQIDPAKFKLYASAKPLREKDGATIQFLTYFGVDPGTGKFRSPGSKVLPAGAVAKGVRHEEMQYLDLIKEIMEEGNVKGDRTGTGTISKFGCQMRFDLRRSFPLLTTKRVFWRGVAEELIWFVKGCTSAKELQDKDIHIWDGNGSREYLDSVGLGHREEGDLGPVYGFQWRHFGAEYKDMHADYTGQGVDQLAEVIDKIKNNPNDRRILLTAWNPAALKEMALPPCHMFCQFYVANGELSCQMYQRSCDMGLGVPFNIASYSLLTCMVAQVCGLKPGDFVHCCGDTHVYSNHVEPLYKQLENEPRPFPTLKINPEKKDIDSFEFSDFEIVDYDPHPKIAMQMAV
;
A
#
# COMPACT_ATOMS: atom_id res chain seq x y z
N ARG A 1 -3.42 4.38 75.59
CA ARG A 1 -4.39 3.28 75.71
C ARG A 1 -3.91 2.19 74.77
N GLU A 2 -3.42 1.13 75.39
CA GLU A 2 -2.73 -0.01 74.80
C GLU A 2 -3.66 -0.97 74.03
N PRO A 3 -3.08 -1.96 73.32
CA PRO A 3 -3.68 -2.91 72.36
C PRO A 3 -3.79 -4.35 72.96
N ARG A 4 -3.65 -5.38 72.10
CA ARG A 4 -3.37 -6.86 72.33
C ARG A 4 -4.53 -7.77 71.89
N SER A 5 -4.32 -8.96 71.31
CA SER A 5 -3.43 -10.08 71.68
C SER A 5 -2.98 -10.90 70.45
N GLU A 6 -1.69 -11.18 70.22
CA GLU A 6 -0.82 -12.25 70.76
C GLU A 6 -0.86 -13.61 70.02
N ALA A 7 0.36 -14.10 69.75
CA ALA A 7 0.79 -15.36 69.11
C ALA A 7 0.76 -16.53 70.16
N PRO A 8 1.47 -17.71 70.09
CA PRO A 8 2.79 -17.98 69.45
C PRO A 8 3.11 -19.41 68.90
N ILE A 9 4.12 -19.44 68.02
CA ILE A 9 5.34 -20.28 67.94
C ILE A 9 5.38 -21.63 68.70
N ARG A 10 5.79 -22.70 67.97
CA ARG A 10 6.71 -23.74 68.49
C ARG A 10 7.69 -24.24 67.42
N THR A 11 8.96 -24.20 67.80
CA THR A 11 10.17 -24.68 67.12
C THR A 11 10.50 -26.14 67.50
N ARG A 12 11.19 -26.91 66.64
CA ARG A 12 12.45 -27.63 66.97
C ARG A 12 12.99 -28.54 65.83
N ARG A 13 14.30 -28.34 65.58
CA ARG A 13 15.42 -29.29 65.33
C ARG A 13 15.35 -30.19 64.08
N ARG A 14 16.27 -29.99 63.12
CA ARG A 14 17.66 -30.53 63.02
C ARG A 14 17.70 -32.06 62.93
N GLU A 15 18.10 -32.59 61.78
CA GLU A 15 19.33 -33.40 61.66
C GLU A 15 19.75 -33.63 60.20
N ALA A 16 21.06 -33.66 60.00
CA ALA A 16 21.74 -33.90 58.74
C ALA A 16 22.31 -35.32 58.77
N HIS A 17 22.31 -36.04 57.64
CA HIS A 17 23.36 -37.03 57.39
C HIS A 17 23.63 -37.29 55.92
N ARG A 18 24.90 -37.63 55.70
CA ARG A 18 25.68 -37.70 54.47
C ARG A 18 25.57 -39.08 53.81
N SER A 19 25.81 -39.08 52.49
CA SER A 19 26.66 -40.01 51.71
C SER A 19 26.27 -41.49 51.64
N ARG A 20 26.06 -42.02 50.42
CA ARG A 20 27.12 -42.75 49.69
C ARG A 20 26.72 -43.12 48.26
N THR A 21 27.74 -43.03 47.43
CA THR A 21 27.94 -43.47 46.05
C THR A 21 27.77 -44.98 45.85
N LEU A 22 27.36 -45.38 44.64
CA LEU A 22 27.89 -46.59 43.98
C LEU A 22 27.85 -46.46 42.45
N HIS A 23 29.00 -46.74 41.85
CA HIS A 23 29.28 -46.86 40.42
C HIS A 23 28.71 -48.14 39.83
N SER A 24 28.37 -48.12 38.54
CA SER A 24 28.77 -49.20 37.63
C SER A 24 29.03 -48.64 36.22
N ARG A 25 30.07 -49.19 35.60
CA ARG A 25 30.70 -48.81 34.33
C ARG A 25 30.00 -49.50 33.17
N PHE A 26 29.99 -48.89 31.98
CA PHE A 26 30.35 -49.58 30.73
C PHE A 26 30.97 -48.58 29.73
N ALA A 27 32.13 -48.97 29.21
CA ALA A 27 32.83 -48.38 28.06
C ALA A 27 32.04 -48.65 26.77
N GLY A 28 32.21 -47.98 25.62
CA GLY A 28 33.09 -46.91 25.18
C GLY A 28 32.98 -46.86 23.65
N SER A 29 33.04 -45.68 23.03
CA SER A 29 33.76 -45.42 21.77
C SER A 29 33.59 -43.95 21.40
N THR A 30 34.72 -43.29 21.27
CA THR A 30 34.91 -41.90 20.88
C THR A 30 34.61 -41.65 19.40
N SER A 31 33.99 -40.51 19.09
CA SER A 31 34.56 -39.60 18.09
C SER A 31 34.20 -38.15 18.42
N ARG A 32 35.23 -37.30 18.39
CA ARG A 32 35.23 -35.89 18.79
C ARG A 32 34.85 -35.01 17.60
N THR A 33 34.13 -33.92 17.84
CA THR A 33 34.48 -32.62 17.25
C THR A 33 34.13 -31.54 18.27
N ALA A 34 35.14 -30.79 18.69
CA ALA A 34 35.06 -29.79 19.74
C ALA A 34 34.61 -28.44 19.16
N ILE A 35 33.64 -27.81 19.82
CA ILE A 35 33.34 -26.38 19.70
C ILE A 35 34.02 -25.70 20.88
N VAL A 36 35.01 -24.84 20.61
CA VAL A 36 35.67 -24.02 21.64
C VAL A 36 34.95 -22.68 21.69
N VAL A 37 34.33 -22.40 22.83
CA VAL A 37 33.80 -21.08 23.22
C VAL A 37 34.87 -20.38 24.07
N LEU A 38 35.31 -19.19 23.68
CA LEU A 38 36.21 -18.35 24.48
C LEU A 38 35.43 -17.26 25.23
N PRO A 39 35.71 -17.01 26.52
CA PRO A 39 35.02 -16.00 27.32
C PRO A 39 35.70 -14.62 27.25
N ALA A 40 34.87 -13.58 27.35
CA ALA A 40 35.28 -12.18 27.41
C ALA A 40 35.74 -11.77 28.83
N SER A 41 36.92 -11.16 28.94
CA SER A 41 37.21 -10.24 30.05
C SER A 41 38.39 -9.31 29.75
N GLN A 42 38.28 -8.10 30.32
CA GLN A 42 39.28 -7.06 30.53
C GLN A 42 39.60 -6.10 29.37
N PHE A 43 39.22 -4.83 29.54
CA PHE A 43 40.18 -3.72 29.70
C PHE A 43 39.48 -2.46 30.26
N LYS A 44 40.00 -1.94 31.38
CA LYS A 44 39.71 -0.61 31.95
C LYS A 44 41.06 0.05 32.20
N LYS A 45 41.31 1.23 31.61
CA LYS A 45 41.86 2.46 32.22
C LYS A 45 42.58 3.37 31.20
N ASN A 46 41.99 4.56 31.04
CA ASN A 46 42.57 5.91 31.03
C ASN A 46 44.00 6.13 30.51
N PHE A 47 44.15 7.04 29.54
CA PHE A 47 45.09 8.16 29.66
C PHE A 47 44.58 9.39 28.90
N VAL A 48 44.82 10.55 29.52
CA VAL A 48 44.46 11.93 29.15
C VAL A 48 45.62 12.54 28.35
N GLY A 49 45.33 13.48 27.42
CA GLY A 49 46.25 14.60 27.16
C GLY A 49 46.56 14.96 25.69
N THR A 50 45.94 16.07 25.25
CA THR A 50 46.55 17.21 24.53
C THR A 50 47.16 17.07 23.11
N THR A 51 46.42 17.62 22.13
CA THR A 51 46.73 18.89 21.41
C THR A 51 47.70 18.93 20.20
N ILE A 52 47.11 19.39 19.08
CA ILE A 52 47.62 20.25 17.96
C ILE A 52 48.11 19.62 16.61
N ALA A 53 47.40 20.10 15.57
CA ALA A 53 47.78 20.47 14.19
C ALA A 53 47.76 19.48 13.00
N ARG A 54 46.87 19.83 12.06
CA ARG A 54 46.97 19.87 10.59
C ARG A 54 47.04 18.54 9.82
N GLY A 55 46.07 18.36 8.91
CA GLY A 55 46.18 17.45 7.77
C GLY A 55 44.90 17.34 6.94
N LEU A 56 44.89 17.97 5.77
CA LEU A 56 43.93 17.74 4.68
C LEU A 56 44.01 16.29 4.15
N GLN A 57 42.88 15.74 3.68
CA GLN A 57 42.68 14.82 2.52
C GLN A 57 41.26 14.21 2.66
N ALA A 58 40.27 14.31 1.76
CA ALA A 58 40.20 14.31 0.30
C ALA A 58 40.77 13.03 -0.33
N VAL A 59 39.92 12.04 -0.58
CA VAL A 59 40.18 10.92 -1.50
C VAL A 59 39.15 10.97 -2.62
N ALA A 60 39.67 11.15 -3.84
CA ALA A 60 38.96 11.19 -5.09
C ALA A 60 39.09 9.86 -5.85
N LEU A 61 38.00 9.54 -6.54
CA LEU A 61 37.86 8.97 -7.89
C LEU A 61 39.09 8.34 -8.56
N VAL A 62 38.94 7.11 -9.05
CA VAL A 62 39.65 6.62 -10.25
C VAL A 62 38.64 6.05 -11.24
N ARG A 63 38.41 6.80 -12.32
CA ARG A 63 37.89 6.31 -13.61
C ARG A 63 39.08 5.81 -14.43
N ARG A 64 38.92 4.70 -15.17
CA ARG A 64 39.73 4.40 -16.36
C ARG A 64 38.82 3.94 -17.49
N SER A 65 38.71 4.79 -18.50
CA SER A 65 38.42 4.41 -19.89
C SER A 65 39.75 4.21 -20.61
N TRP A 66 39.80 3.45 -21.70
CA TRP A 66 40.30 3.87 -23.02
C TRP A 66 40.14 2.70 -24.02
N SER A 67 39.68 3.09 -25.20
CA SER A 67 39.35 2.39 -26.45
C SER A 67 40.54 1.73 -27.16
N VAL A 68 40.28 0.88 -28.18
CA VAL A 68 40.75 1.04 -29.60
C VAL A 68 40.51 -0.23 -30.48
N THR A 69 39.82 0.02 -31.61
CA THR A 69 39.80 -0.53 -33.00
C THR A 69 39.76 -2.03 -33.39
N ALA A 70 39.07 -2.23 -34.52
CA ALA A 70 38.89 -3.44 -35.33
C ALA A 70 40.03 -3.74 -36.32
N SER A 71 40.26 -5.02 -36.68
CA SER A 71 40.35 -5.53 -38.08
C SER A 71 40.73 -7.02 -38.16
N GLN A 72 39.98 -7.77 -38.98
CA GLN A 72 40.39 -8.82 -39.96
C GLN A 72 40.94 -10.22 -39.58
N LEU A 73 40.44 -11.21 -40.36
CA LEU A 73 40.92 -12.59 -40.67
C LEU A 73 40.66 -13.65 -39.57
N SER A 74 40.22 -14.89 -39.81
CA SER A 74 40.05 -15.76 -40.98
C SER A 74 39.17 -16.97 -40.59
N GLN A 75 38.54 -17.67 -41.56
CA GLN A 75 37.81 -18.94 -41.36
C GLN A 75 38.76 -20.13 -41.01
N PRO A 76 38.26 -21.32 -40.62
CA PRO A 76 37.73 -22.32 -41.57
C PRO A 76 36.44 -23.07 -41.15
N ARG A 77 35.97 -23.86 -42.12
CA ARG A 77 34.67 -24.54 -42.34
C ARG A 77 34.39 -25.81 -41.50
N HIS A 78 33.10 -26.15 -41.33
CA HIS A 78 32.40 -27.39 -41.79
C HIS A 78 31.08 -27.59 -40.98
N SER A 79 29.88 -27.34 -41.54
CA SER A 79 28.92 -28.30 -42.19
C SER A 79 28.34 -29.36 -41.22
N LEU A 80 27.03 -29.46 -40.90
CA LEU A 80 25.89 -29.91 -41.73
C LEU A 80 24.57 -29.96 -40.89
N PHE A 81 23.43 -30.04 -41.60
CA PHE A 81 22.02 -30.35 -41.20
C PHE A 81 21.19 -29.19 -40.61
N SER A 82 20.23 -28.56 -41.31
CA SER A 82 18.96 -29.01 -41.95
C SER A 82 17.74 -28.64 -41.09
N ALA A 83 17.02 -27.59 -41.49
CA ALA A 83 15.66 -27.27 -41.01
C ALA A 83 14.75 -26.97 -42.21
N PRO A 84 13.49 -27.46 -42.25
CA PRO A 84 12.63 -27.33 -43.41
C PRO A 84 11.87 -26.00 -43.45
N LYS A 85 11.69 -25.50 -44.68
CA LYS A 85 10.80 -24.39 -45.05
C LYS A 85 9.36 -24.91 -45.18
N TYR A 86 8.39 -24.15 -44.68
CA TYR A 86 6.98 -24.31 -45.04
C TYR A 86 6.47 -23.02 -45.70
N THR A 87 5.72 -23.19 -46.79
CA THR A 87 5.03 -22.16 -47.57
C THR A 87 3.52 -22.36 -47.41
N PRO A 88 2.69 -21.33 -47.64
CA PRO A 88 1.30 -21.56 -48.00
C PRO A 88 0.95 -20.98 -49.38
N SER A 89 0.25 -21.79 -50.17
CA SER A 89 -0.30 -21.46 -51.49
C SER A 89 -1.83 -21.23 -51.43
N HIS A 90 -2.24 -20.06 -51.92
CA HIS A 90 -3.39 -19.73 -52.79
C HIS A 90 -4.76 -20.44 -52.63
N ARG A 91 -5.83 -19.64 -52.54
CA ARG A 91 -6.80 -19.39 -53.64
C ARG A 91 -7.87 -18.37 -53.22
N GLY A 92 -8.13 -17.39 -54.09
CA GLY A 92 -9.14 -16.35 -53.90
C GLY A 92 -10.52 -16.69 -54.44
N ARG A 93 -11.48 -15.79 -54.18
CA ARG A 93 -12.69 -15.55 -55.01
C ARG A 93 -13.19 -14.14 -54.74
N VAL A 94 -13.31 -13.36 -55.82
CA VAL A 94 -13.97 -12.04 -55.88
C VAL A 94 -15.38 -12.27 -56.42
N LEU A 95 -16.39 -11.70 -55.77
CA LEU A 95 -17.74 -11.56 -56.31
C LEU A 95 -18.26 -10.16 -55.97
N TYR A 96 -18.64 -9.41 -57.00
CA TYR A 96 -19.39 -8.15 -56.94
C TYR A 96 -20.87 -8.44 -56.76
N PHE A 97 -21.57 -7.70 -55.90
CA PHE A 97 -22.99 -7.40 -56.05
C PHE A 97 -23.34 -6.01 -55.47
N SER A 98 -24.20 -5.32 -56.21
CA SER A 98 -24.70 -3.96 -56.02
C SER A 98 -26.00 -3.89 -55.20
N SER A 99 -26.39 -2.65 -54.85
CA SER A 99 -27.69 -2.17 -54.31
C SER A 99 -27.89 -2.42 -52.81
N SER A 100 -28.51 -1.55 -52.00
CA SER A 100 -29.44 -0.44 -52.24
C SER A 100 -29.50 0.45 -50.98
N PHE A 101 -29.75 1.74 -51.17
CA PHE A 101 -30.05 2.70 -50.10
C PHE A 101 -31.33 2.32 -49.34
N SER A 102 -31.26 2.36 -48.01
CA SER A 102 -32.40 2.41 -47.10
C SER A 102 -32.10 3.41 -46.00
N THR A 103 -32.80 4.54 -46.05
CA THR A 103 -32.83 5.62 -45.06
C THR A 103 -33.76 5.27 -43.89
N SER A 104 -33.32 5.49 -42.64
CA SER A 104 -34.04 6.09 -41.48
C SER A 104 -33.47 5.59 -40.13
N PRO A 105 -33.55 6.35 -39.02
CA PRO A 105 -33.50 7.80 -38.85
C PRO A 105 -32.30 8.24 -37.98
N SER A 106 -32.01 9.53 -38.07
CA SER A 106 -31.07 10.30 -37.27
C SER A 106 -31.10 9.97 -35.77
N ASN A 107 -30.04 9.35 -35.26
CA ASN A 107 -29.63 9.56 -33.88
C ASN A 107 -28.82 10.85 -33.85
N GLU A 108 -29.35 11.82 -33.11
CA GLU A 108 -28.69 13.06 -32.76
C GLU A 108 -27.28 12.78 -32.29
N PHE A 109 -26.30 13.13 -33.13
CA PHE A 109 -24.97 13.46 -32.65
C PHE A 109 -25.14 14.69 -31.76
N THR A 110 -25.33 14.48 -30.47
CA THR A 110 -24.94 15.47 -29.46
C THR A 110 -23.49 15.80 -29.77
N MET A 111 -23.28 17.00 -30.30
CA MET A 111 -21.95 17.56 -30.52
C MET A 111 -21.13 17.31 -29.26
N ALA A 112 -20.04 16.56 -29.41
CA ALA A 112 -18.99 16.56 -28.41
C ALA A 112 -18.62 18.03 -28.18
N SER A 113 -18.83 18.52 -26.97
CA SER A 113 -18.41 19.85 -26.54
C SER A 113 -16.96 20.05 -26.95
N GLU A 114 -16.65 21.18 -27.58
CA GLU A 114 -15.28 21.60 -27.90
C GLU A 114 -14.34 21.22 -26.76
N ALA A 115 -13.36 20.36 -27.04
CA ALA A 115 -12.38 19.95 -26.06
C ALA A 115 -11.63 21.22 -25.61
N SER A 116 -11.83 21.60 -24.35
CA SER A 116 -11.18 22.75 -23.72
C SER A 116 -9.68 22.77 -24.05
N THR A 117 -9.23 23.88 -24.62
CA THR A 117 -7.82 24.21 -24.92
C THR A 117 -6.96 24.42 -23.67
N VAL A 118 -7.56 24.36 -22.48
CA VAL A 118 -6.90 24.62 -21.21
C VAL A 118 -6.09 23.40 -20.74
N ARG A 119 -4.78 23.60 -20.59
CA ARG A 119 -3.85 22.59 -20.09
C ARG A 119 -4.23 22.09 -18.70
N PRO A 120 -4.24 20.76 -18.47
CA PRO A 120 -4.55 20.22 -17.15
C PRO A 120 -3.39 20.42 -16.16
N PHE A 121 -3.71 20.41 -14.87
CA PHE A 121 -2.75 20.73 -13.81
C PHE A 121 -2.97 19.90 -12.54
N GLN A 122 -2.04 20.01 -11.60
CA GLN A 122 -2.04 19.31 -10.32
C GLN A 122 -1.89 20.31 -9.17
N VAL A 123 -2.33 19.94 -7.97
CA VAL A 123 -2.16 20.75 -6.75
C VAL A 123 -1.11 20.10 -5.86
N VAL A 124 -0.22 20.89 -5.26
CA VAL A 124 0.72 20.43 -4.23
C VAL A 124 0.60 21.32 -3.01
N VAL A 125 0.29 20.73 -1.86
CA VAL A 125 0.01 21.49 -0.63
C VAL A 125 0.37 20.68 0.61
N ALA A 126 0.80 21.36 1.67
CA ALA A 126 0.86 20.82 3.02
C ALA A 126 -0.25 21.45 3.85
N ALA A 127 -1.07 20.64 4.54
CA ALA A 127 -2.19 21.12 5.33
C ALA A 127 -2.35 20.34 6.64
N THR A 128 -2.86 20.98 7.69
CA THR A 128 -3.17 20.30 8.94
C THR A 128 -4.25 19.23 8.75
N LYS A 129 -4.09 18.11 9.44
CA LYS A 129 -5.09 17.04 9.48
C LYS A 129 -6.43 17.57 10.02
N GLY A 130 -7.51 17.34 9.29
CA GLY A 130 -8.87 17.74 9.68
C GLY A 130 -9.21 19.18 9.28
N GLU A 131 -8.58 20.18 9.91
CA GLU A 131 -8.90 21.59 9.67
C GLU A 131 -8.43 22.10 8.30
N MET A 132 -7.46 21.41 7.67
CA MET A 132 -6.88 21.80 6.39
C MET A 132 -6.19 23.18 6.41
N GLY A 133 -5.61 23.56 7.55
CA GLY A 133 -4.85 24.80 7.72
C GLY A 133 -3.52 24.76 6.96
N ILE A 134 -3.19 25.83 6.22
CA ILE A 134 -2.03 25.89 5.31
C ILE A 134 -1.09 27.07 5.57
N GLY A 135 -1.51 28.03 6.37
CA GLY A 135 -0.78 29.29 6.54
C GLY A 135 -1.20 30.04 7.80
N TYR A 136 -0.28 30.84 8.32
CA TYR A 136 -0.50 31.74 9.45
C TYR A 136 0.29 33.03 9.25
N GLN A 137 -0.36 34.18 9.38
CA GLN A 137 0.25 35.51 9.29
C GLN A 137 1.12 35.71 8.03
N GLY A 138 0.68 35.13 6.90
CA GLY A 138 1.37 35.25 5.61
C GLY A 138 2.57 34.33 5.42
N GLY A 139 2.82 33.37 6.32
CA GLY A 139 3.86 32.35 6.18
C GLY A 139 3.36 30.93 6.43
N LEU A 140 4.28 29.96 6.34
CA LEU A 140 4.01 28.59 6.79
C LEU A 140 3.97 28.53 8.32
N PRO A 141 3.02 27.80 8.93
CA PRO A 141 2.91 27.72 10.39
C PRO A 141 3.91 26.75 11.04
N TRP A 142 4.76 26.12 10.22
CA TRP A 142 5.71 25.09 10.64
C TRP A 142 7.01 25.15 9.84
N ASN A 143 8.00 24.38 10.31
CA ASN A 143 9.22 24.08 9.58
C ASN A 143 9.38 22.55 9.47
N LEU A 144 8.98 21.99 8.33
CA LEU A 144 8.96 20.55 8.06
C LEU A 144 9.92 20.22 6.91
N PRO A 145 11.20 19.92 7.18
CA PRO A 145 12.20 19.70 6.13
C PRO A 145 11.88 18.53 5.20
N LYS A 146 11.22 17.47 5.69
CA LYS A 146 10.86 16.31 4.86
C LYS A 146 9.73 16.65 3.90
N ASP A 147 8.76 17.47 4.33
CA ASP A 147 7.74 18.04 3.45
C ASP A 147 8.38 18.93 2.38
N MET A 148 9.28 19.84 2.76
CA MET A 148 9.93 20.72 1.78
C MET A 148 10.76 19.93 0.74
N ALA A 149 11.40 18.84 1.17
CA ALA A 149 12.10 17.92 0.26
C ALA A 149 11.12 17.21 -0.71
N TYR A 150 9.96 16.78 -0.20
CA TYR A 150 8.89 16.20 -1.01
C TYR A 150 8.31 17.21 -2.01
N PHE A 151 7.94 18.41 -1.57
CA PHE A 151 7.46 19.50 -2.43
C PHE A 151 8.43 19.79 -3.58
N LYS A 152 9.73 19.89 -3.27
CA LYS A 152 10.77 20.07 -4.29
C LYS A 152 10.82 18.90 -5.26
N ALA A 153 10.79 17.65 -4.77
CA ALA A 153 10.82 16.47 -5.62
C ALA A 153 9.61 16.43 -6.58
N VAL A 154 8.39 16.57 -6.06
CA VAL A 154 7.16 16.60 -6.87
C VAL A 154 7.23 17.67 -7.96
N THR A 155 7.57 18.91 -7.58
CA THR A 155 7.44 20.05 -8.50
C THR A 155 8.61 20.21 -9.46
N SER A 156 9.77 19.59 -9.20
CA SER A 156 10.97 19.74 -10.05
C SER A 156 11.32 18.52 -10.90
N GLN A 157 10.79 17.33 -10.57
CA GLN A 157 11.12 16.12 -11.31
C GLN A 157 10.39 16.10 -12.66
N VAL A 158 11.17 15.95 -13.73
CA VAL A 158 10.69 15.77 -15.10
C VAL A 158 11.06 14.38 -15.58
N ASN A 159 10.23 13.84 -16.47
CA ASN A 159 10.45 12.59 -17.18
C ASN A 159 11.19 12.85 -18.49
N GLU A 160 10.85 13.94 -19.19
CA GLU A 160 11.42 14.26 -20.50
C GLU A 160 12.66 15.16 -20.38
N PRO A 161 13.84 14.71 -20.86
CA PRO A 161 15.06 15.52 -20.82
C PRO A 161 14.90 16.87 -21.53
N GLY A 162 15.35 17.95 -20.89
CA GLY A 162 15.30 19.30 -21.46
C GLY A 162 14.01 20.07 -21.18
N THR A 163 12.99 19.41 -20.63
CA THR A 163 11.76 20.08 -20.17
C THR A 163 11.88 20.61 -18.74
N LYS A 164 10.93 21.45 -18.33
CA LYS A 164 10.74 21.95 -16.96
C LYS A 164 9.31 21.71 -16.51
N ASN A 165 9.02 21.82 -15.23
CA ASN A 165 7.65 21.97 -14.75
C ASN A 165 7.33 23.45 -14.51
N ALA A 166 6.05 23.79 -14.51
CA ALA A 166 5.54 25.11 -14.13
C ALA A 166 4.92 25.08 -12.74
N VAL A 167 5.09 26.16 -11.99
CA VAL A 167 4.45 26.40 -10.70
C VAL A 167 3.65 27.70 -10.74
N VAL A 168 2.38 27.61 -10.36
CA VAL A 168 1.42 28.71 -10.33
C VAL A 168 1.07 29.01 -8.87
N MET A 169 1.14 30.28 -8.46
CA MET A 169 0.88 30.68 -7.08
C MET A 169 0.30 32.08 -6.98
N GLY A 170 -0.49 32.34 -5.94
CA GLY A 170 -0.95 33.70 -5.63
C GLY A 170 0.18 34.62 -5.16
N ARG A 171 -0.01 35.95 -5.34
CA ARG A 171 0.95 36.98 -4.91
C ARG A 171 1.44 36.83 -3.47
N LYS A 172 0.53 36.63 -2.51
CA LYS A 172 0.90 36.46 -1.09
C LYS A 172 1.78 35.24 -0.86
N THR A 173 1.55 34.15 -1.61
CA THR A 173 2.43 32.98 -1.54
C THR A 173 3.79 33.28 -2.12
N TRP A 174 3.87 33.97 -3.27
CA TRP A 174 5.14 34.45 -3.81
C TRP A 174 5.90 35.28 -2.77
N GLU A 175 5.25 36.29 -2.18
CA GLU A 175 5.84 37.17 -1.16
C GLU A 175 6.34 36.39 0.08
N SER A 176 5.63 35.31 0.47
CA SER A 176 6.00 34.46 1.62
C SER A 176 7.25 33.60 1.39
N ILE A 177 7.62 33.33 0.14
CA ILE A 177 8.81 32.55 -0.18
C ILE A 177 10.05 33.42 0.13
N PRO A 178 11.05 32.94 0.89
CA PRO A 178 12.25 33.72 1.16
C PRO A 178 12.92 34.17 -0.15
N ALA A 179 13.35 35.43 -0.23
CA ALA A 179 13.87 36.03 -1.47
C ALA A 179 14.99 35.21 -2.14
N LYS A 180 15.87 34.56 -1.35
CA LYS A 180 16.94 33.68 -1.85
C LYS A 180 16.45 32.43 -2.61
N PHE A 181 15.16 32.09 -2.51
CA PHE A 181 14.51 30.97 -3.18
C PHE A 181 13.50 31.43 -4.23
N ARG A 182 13.41 32.74 -4.52
CA ARG A 182 12.60 33.31 -5.60
C ARG A 182 13.52 33.74 -6.75
N PRO A 183 13.30 33.27 -8.00
CA PRO A 183 12.32 32.26 -8.39
C PRO A 183 12.68 30.84 -7.91
N LEU A 184 11.68 29.96 -7.88
CA LEU A 184 11.92 28.55 -7.57
C LEU A 184 12.77 27.93 -8.70
N PRO A 185 14.00 27.45 -8.42
CA PRO A 185 14.94 27.07 -9.48
C PRO A 185 14.47 25.82 -10.23
N GLY A 186 14.84 25.75 -11.52
CA GLY A 186 14.51 24.63 -12.41
C GLY A 186 13.04 24.56 -12.85
N ARG A 187 12.24 25.59 -12.56
CA ARG A 187 10.80 25.63 -12.83
C ARG A 187 10.40 26.95 -13.48
N VAL A 188 9.35 26.91 -14.30
CA VAL A 188 8.66 28.11 -14.79
C VAL A 188 7.78 28.65 -13.67
N ASN A 189 7.95 29.92 -13.27
CA ASN A 189 7.20 30.51 -12.16
C ASN A 189 6.13 31.46 -12.72
N VAL A 190 4.86 31.24 -12.35
CA VAL A 190 3.75 32.11 -12.72
C VAL A 190 3.08 32.63 -11.45
N VAL A 191 3.07 33.96 -11.28
CA VAL A 191 2.49 34.64 -10.12
C VAL A 191 1.13 35.21 -10.50
N LEU A 192 0.13 34.95 -9.67
CA LEU A 192 -1.23 35.46 -9.86
C LEU A 192 -1.42 36.75 -9.07
N SER A 193 -1.72 37.85 -9.76
CA SER A 193 -2.03 39.16 -9.15
C SER A 193 -2.94 39.97 -10.07
N ARG A 194 -3.94 40.64 -9.48
CA ARG A 194 -4.84 41.59 -10.17
C ARG A 194 -4.39 43.05 -10.02
N GLY A 195 -3.36 43.32 -9.21
CA GLY A 195 -2.94 44.68 -8.84
C GLY A 195 -1.60 45.09 -9.43
N HIS A 196 -1.41 46.41 -9.58
CA HIS A 196 -0.23 47.09 -10.15
C HIS A 196 1.08 46.98 -9.34
N ALA A 197 1.07 46.28 -8.20
CA ALA A 197 2.22 46.23 -7.29
C ALA A 197 3.39 45.36 -7.80
N LEU A 198 3.11 44.40 -8.69
CA LEU A 198 4.11 43.59 -9.38
C LEU A 198 4.09 43.90 -10.87
N MET A 199 5.26 43.90 -11.49
CA MET A 199 5.43 44.04 -12.93
C MET A 199 6.36 42.98 -13.49
N GLU A 200 6.10 42.51 -14.70
CA GLU A 200 7.02 41.60 -15.41
C GLU A 200 8.32 42.34 -15.77
N ALA A 201 9.48 41.67 -15.61
CA ALA A 201 10.74 42.22 -16.08
C ALA A 201 10.67 42.51 -17.59
N GLY A 202 11.02 43.74 -17.97
CA GLY A 202 11.07 44.15 -19.38
C GLY A 202 9.74 44.62 -19.97
N SER A 203 8.64 44.70 -19.20
CA SER A 203 7.40 45.31 -19.72
C SER A 203 7.53 46.84 -19.79
N GLU A 204 7.41 47.43 -20.98
CA GLU A 204 7.62 48.87 -21.23
C GLU A 204 6.53 49.78 -20.60
N ASN A 205 5.41 49.23 -20.12
CA ASN A 205 4.26 49.98 -19.63
C ASN A 205 4.20 50.06 -18.10
N SER A 206 5.08 50.88 -17.50
CA SER A 206 4.95 51.33 -16.11
C SER A 206 3.94 52.47 -16.01
N ALA A 207 2.65 52.15 -15.95
CA ALA A 207 1.65 53.14 -15.56
C ALA A 207 1.68 53.32 -14.03
N PRO A 208 1.93 54.53 -13.49
CA PRO A 208 1.83 54.79 -12.06
C PRO A 208 0.36 55.03 -11.72
N VAL A 209 -0.24 54.30 -10.76
CA VAL A 209 -1.53 54.73 -10.18
C VAL A 209 -1.67 54.39 -8.70
N ASN A 210 -1.82 55.47 -7.92
CA ASN A 210 -2.50 55.62 -6.63
C ASN A 210 -2.11 54.71 -5.46
N GLY A 211 -0.82 54.68 -5.15
CA GLY A 211 -0.28 54.22 -3.88
C GLY A 211 1.22 54.49 -3.86
N SER A 212 1.76 55.04 -2.78
CA SER A 212 3.07 55.69 -2.69
C SER A 212 4.30 54.76 -2.77
N GLY A 213 4.27 53.66 -3.55
CA GLY A 213 5.37 52.70 -3.67
C GLY A 213 5.80 52.46 -5.12
N THR A 214 7.10 52.26 -5.33
CA THR A 214 7.65 51.74 -6.60
C THR A 214 7.20 50.29 -6.82
N PRO A 215 6.72 49.90 -8.01
CA PRO A 215 6.36 48.52 -8.30
C PRO A 215 7.57 47.59 -8.14
N GLU A 216 7.37 46.42 -7.52
CA GLU A 216 8.43 45.40 -7.42
C GLU A 216 8.49 44.65 -8.76
N VAL A 217 9.63 44.74 -9.45
CA VAL A 217 9.84 44.08 -10.74
C VAL A 217 10.17 42.62 -10.50
N LEU A 218 9.40 41.72 -11.12
CA LEU A 218 9.64 40.29 -11.06
C LEU A 218 10.95 39.94 -11.76
N PRO A 219 11.71 38.93 -11.29
CA PRO A 219 12.89 38.45 -11.98
C PRO A 219 12.58 38.00 -13.42
N GLU A 220 13.59 38.09 -14.29
CA GLU A 220 13.49 37.57 -15.66
C GLU A 220 13.08 36.08 -15.65
N GLY A 221 12.16 35.70 -16.54
CA GLY A 221 11.62 34.33 -16.62
C GLY A 221 10.53 34.01 -15.59
N VAL A 222 10.00 35.02 -14.87
CA VAL A 222 8.80 34.91 -14.02
C VAL A 222 7.65 35.67 -14.67
N PHE A 223 6.50 35.03 -14.78
CA PHE A 223 5.33 35.57 -15.47
C PHE A 223 4.27 36.03 -14.49
N LEU A 224 3.56 37.12 -14.82
CA LEU A 224 2.47 37.67 -14.02
C LEU A 224 1.14 37.50 -14.75
N ARG A 225 0.16 36.84 -14.14
CA ARG A 225 -1.17 36.67 -14.75
C ARG A 225 -2.31 37.06 -13.80
N PRO A 226 -3.45 37.56 -14.29
CA PRO A 226 -4.53 38.05 -13.44
C PRO A 226 -5.40 36.95 -12.83
N SER A 227 -5.35 35.74 -13.37
CA SER A 227 -6.17 34.59 -12.96
C SER A 227 -5.46 33.27 -13.24
N LEU A 228 -5.95 32.19 -12.60
CA LEU A 228 -5.49 30.83 -12.89
C LEU A 228 -5.73 30.47 -14.37
N GLU A 229 -6.88 30.83 -14.92
CA GLU A 229 -7.22 30.63 -16.34
C GLU A 229 -6.20 31.28 -17.28
N ALA A 230 -5.89 32.57 -17.08
CA ALA A 230 -4.89 33.29 -17.88
C ALA A 230 -3.47 32.72 -17.74
N ALA A 231 -3.15 32.13 -16.58
CA ALA A 231 -1.90 31.38 -16.40
C ALA A 231 -1.88 30.08 -17.19
N LEU A 232 -2.99 29.34 -17.23
CA LEU A 232 -3.10 28.11 -18.01
C LEU A 232 -3.09 28.40 -19.52
N GLU A 233 -3.72 29.47 -19.98
CA GLU A 233 -3.64 29.94 -21.37
C GLU A 233 -2.20 30.22 -21.79
N LEU A 234 -1.44 30.97 -20.97
CA LEU A 234 -0.01 31.20 -21.20
C LEU A 234 0.76 29.87 -21.33
N LEU A 235 0.54 28.95 -20.39
CA LEU A 235 1.23 27.67 -20.35
C LEU A 235 0.78 26.67 -21.44
N SER A 236 -0.26 27.03 -22.19
CA SER A 236 -0.77 26.31 -23.36
C SER A 236 -0.29 26.93 -24.68
N THR A 237 0.50 28.01 -24.64
CA THR A 237 1.13 28.59 -25.84
C THR A 237 2.18 27.63 -26.41
N PRO A 238 2.43 27.59 -27.74
CA PRO A 238 3.40 26.67 -28.34
C PRO A 238 4.81 26.72 -27.74
N GLU A 239 5.25 27.91 -27.31
CA GLU A 239 6.54 28.10 -26.63
C GLU A 239 6.63 27.33 -25.31
N HIS A 240 5.56 27.37 -24.51
CA HIS A 240 5.51 26.73 -23.20
C HIS A 240 5.02 25.28 -23.28
N GLU A 241 4.18 24.94 -24.25
CA GLU A 241 3.66 23.59 -24.45
C GLU A 241 4.78 22.58 -24.70
N ALA A 242 5.78 22.96 -25.53
CA ALA A 242 6.93 22.12 -25.81
C ALA A 242 7.96 22.05 -24.67
N GLY A 243 8.05 23.10 -23.83
CA GLY A 243 9.08 23.22 -22.79
C GLY A 243 8.64 22.87 -21.38
N VAL A 244 7.34 22.91 -21.10
CA VAL A 244 6.75 22.56 -19.80
C VAL A 244 6.19 21.14 -19.87
N GLU A 245 6.47 20.27 -18.90
CA GLU A 245 5.89 18.93 -18.80
C GLU A 245 4.59 18.96 -17.98
N LYS A 246 4.68 19.41 -16.71
CA LYS A 246 3.55 19.47 -15.77
C LYS A 246 3.34 20.88 -15.22
N VAL A 247 2.08 21.19 -14.89
CA VAL A 247 1.69 22.44 -14.21
C VAL A 247 1.23 22.12 -12.79
N PHE A 248 1.81 22.81 -11.81
CA PHE A 248 1.45 22.67 -10.40
C PHE A 248 0.91 23.98 -9.83
N VAL A 249 -0.26 23.94 -9.22
CA VAL A 249 -0.76 25.00 -8.35
C VAL A 249 -0.21 24.75 -6.94
N ILE A 250 0.53 25.73 -6.41
CA ILE A 250 1.34 25.52 -5.19
C ILE A 250 1.04 26.50 -4.05
N GLY A 251 0.03 27.37 -4.18
CA GLY A 251 -0.24 28.27 -3.09
C GLY A 251 -1.25 29.39 -3.29
N GLY A 252 -1.87 29.72 -2.16
CA GLY A 252 -2.88 30.75 -1.99
C GLY A 252 -4.22 30.09 -1.74
N ALA A 253 -4.84 30.34 -0.58
CA ALA A 253 -6.13 29.73 -0.21
C ALA A 253 -7.18 29.91 -1.32
N GLN A 254 -7.32 31.12 -1.86
CA GLN A 254 -8.23 31.40 -2.97
C GLN A 254 -7.84 30.62 -4.26
N VAL A 255 -6.54 30.57 -4.58
CA VAL A 255 -6.06 29.88 -5.79
C VAL A 255 -6.34 28.37 -5.67
N TYR A 256 -6.16 27.79 -4.48
CA TYR A 256 -6.53 26.40 -4.25
C TYR A 256 -8.04 26.15 -4.36
N THR A 257 -8.87 27.06 -3.85
CA THR A 257 -10.33 26.98 -4.02
C THR A 257 -10.72 26.94 -5.50
N GLU A 258 -10.18 27.85 -6.31
CA GLU A 258 -10.42 27.88 -7.76
C GLU A 258 -9.86 26.62 -8.45
N ALA A 259 -8.66 26.20 -8.08
CA ALA A 259 -7.97 25.03 -8.64
C ALA A 259 -8.73 23.72 -8.36
N MET A 260 -9.10 23.45 -7.11
CA MET A 260 -9.80 22.23 -6.70
C MET A 260 -11.25 22.16 -7.19
N ALA A 261 -11.85 23.31 -7.53
CA ALA A 261 -13.16 23.35 -8.16
C ALA A 261 -13.12 23.00 -9.65
N SER A 262 -11.97 23.17 -10.31
CA SER A 262 -11.79 22.98 -11.74
C SER A 262 -11.77 21.50 -12.16
N PRO A 263 -12.47 21.13 -13.24
CA PRO A 263 -12.38 19.77 -13.81
C PRO A 263 -11.01 19.45 -14.43
N HIS A 264 -10.16 20.47 -14.61
CA HIS A 264 -8.79 20.33 -15.12
C HIS A 264 -7.76 19.97 -14.04
N CYS A 265 -8.17 19.97 -12.77
CA CYS A 265 -7.33 19.51 -11.66
C CYS A 265 -7.26 17.97 -11.65
N GLN A 266 -6.14 17.43 -12.10
CA GLN A 266 -5.95 15.99 -12.26
C GLN A 266 -5.64 15.28 -10.95
N ALA A 267 -4.88 15.93 -10.08
CA ALA A 267 -4.35 15.33 -8.87
C ALA A 267 -4.13 16.37 -7.77
N LEU A 268 -4.25 15.91 -6.53
CA LEU A 268 -3.90 16.64 -5.31
C LEU A 268 -2.83 15.85 -4.56
N HIS A 269 -1.64 16.43 -4.46
CA HIS A 269 -0.54 15.93 -3.64
C HIS A 269 -0.57 16.67 -2.30
N LEU A 270 -1.12 16.00 -1.29
CA LEU A 270 -1.29 16.53 0.05
C LEU A 270 -0.24 15.95 0.99
N THR A 271 0.57 16.81 1.61
CA THR A 271 1.23 16.47 2.87
C THR A 271 0.25 16.74 4.01
N GLU A 272 -0.33 15.69 4.59
CA GLU A 272 -1.17 15.82 5.78
C GLU A 272 -0.26 15.98 7.00
N VAL A 273 -0.43 17.07 7.74
CA VAL A 273 0.38 17.44 8.90
C VAL A 273 -0.43 17.24 10.18
N THR A 274 0.06 16.37 11.06
CA THR A 274 -0.44 16.23 12.44
C THR A 274 0.56 16.88 13.39
N PRO A 275 0.14 17.88 14.20
CA PRO A 275 1.00 18.48 15.22
C PRO A 275 1.56 17.45 16.22
N PRO A 276 2.60 17.79 16.98
CA PRO A 276 3.09 16.95 18.07
C PRO A 276 1.97 16.61 19.04
N ALA A 277 1.91 15.36 19.52
CA ALA A 277 0.82 14.89 20.37
C ALA A 277 0.76 15.62 21.73
N ASP A 278 1.90 16.12 22.20
CA ASP A 278 2.08 16.94 23.40
C ASP A 278 1.77 18.43 23.19
N GLU A 279 1.70 18.89 21.94
CA GLU A 279 1.40 20.29 21.57
C GLU A 279 0.39 20.36 20.41
N PRO A 280 -0.87 19.94 20.61
CA PRO A 280 -1.86 19.86 19.52
C PRO A 280 -2.18 21.22 18.87
N GLU A 281 -2.00 22.32 19.59
CA GLU A 281 -2.28 23.69 19.12
C GLU A 281 -1.06 24.39 18.47
N LYS A 282 0.07 23.69 18.32
CA LYS A 282 1.33 24.29 17.86
C LYS A 282 1.23 24.97 16.49
N TYR A 283 0.44 24.40 15.58
CA TYR A 283 0.30 24.85 14.20
C TYR A 283 -0.99 25.64 13.98
N LYS A 284 -1.09 26.80 14.60
CA LYS A 284 -2.20 27.75 14.37
C LYS A 284 -2.24 28.17 12.90
N CYS A 285 -3.43 28.30 12.34
CA CYS A 285 -3.64 28.68 10.94
C CYS A 285 -4.71 29.77 10.83
N ASP A 286 -4.54 30.69 9.87
CA ASP A 286 -5.52 31.70 9.46
C ASP A 286 -5.87 31.61 7.95
N ALA A 287 -5.19 30.73 7.22
CA ALA A 287 -5.46 30.37 5.84
C ALA A 287 -5.67 28.86 5.74
N PHE A 288 -6.65 28.46 4.94
CA PHE A 288 -7.10 27.06 4.87
C PHE A 288 -7.25 26.61 3.41
N LEU A 289 -6.96 25.33 3.17
CA LEU A 289 -7.31 24.61 1.96
C LEU A 289 -8.79 24.18 2.04
N PRO A 290 -9.55 24.15 0.93
CA PRO A 290 -10.86 23.53 0.92
C PRO A 290 -10.82 22.07 1.40
N GLN A 291 -11.91 21.62 2.01
CA GLN A 291 -12.07 20.19 2.30
C GLN A 291 -12.03 19.39 0.99
N ILE A 292 -11.42 18.21 1.04
CA ILE A 292 -11.33 17.32 -0.12
C ILE A 292 -12.72 16.72 -0.36
N ASP A 293 -13.32 17.08 -1.49
CA ASP A 293 -14.61 16.53 -1.92
C ASP A 293 -14.41 15.09 -2.42
N PRO A 294 -14.95 14.05 -1.73
CA PRO A 294 -14.79 12.66 -2.14
C PRO A 294 -15.49 12.33 -3.46
N ALA A 295 -16.43 13.16 -3.92
CA ALA A 295 -17.04 13.00 -5.24
C ALA A 295 -16.11 13.48 -6.37
N LYS A 296 -15.12 14.33 -6.05
CA LYS A 296 -14.16 14.88 -7.03
C LYS A 296 -12.81 14.22 -6.95
N PHE A 297 -12.37 13.82 -5.76
CA PHE A 297 -11.02 13.32 -5.51
C PHE A 297 -11.06 12.01 -4.71
N LYS A 298 -10.38 10.98 -5.21
CA LYS A 298 -10.20 9.70 -4.51
C LYS A 298 -8.74 9.48 -4.17
N LEU A 299 -8.47 8.98 -2.97
CA LEU A 299 -7.10 8.62 -2.57
C LEU A 299 -6.58 7.51 -3.49
N TYR A 300 -5.46 7.78 -4.16
CA TYR A 300 -4.78 6.82 -5.02
C TYR A 300 -3.57 6.19 -4.30
N ALA A 301 -2.78 7.00 -3.61
CA ALA A 301 -1.56 6.51 -2.97
C ALA A 301 -1.27 7.22 -1.65
N SER A 302 -0.73 6.46 -0.71
CA SER A 302 -0.26 6.91 0.60
C SER A 302 1.17 6.46 0.82
N ALA A 303 1.99 7.34 1.39
CA ALA A 303 3.23 6.91 2.02
C ALA A 303 3.00 6.54 3.48
N LYS A 304 3.96 5.79 4.04
CA LYS A 304 4.02 5.56 5.48
C LYS A 304 4.18 6.91 6.22
N PRO A 305 3.46 7.13 7.35
CA PRO A 305 3.67 8.30 8.17
C PRO A 305 5.12 8.46 8.65
N LEU A 306 5.63 9.69 8.62
CA LEU A 306 6.99 10.05 9.03
C LEU A 306 6.93 11.05 10.19
N ARG A 307 7.78 10.87 11.19
CA ARG A 307 7.95 11.86 12.27
C ARG A 307 8.97 12.92 11.89
N GLU A 308 8.65 14.17 12.12
CA GLU A 308 9.56 15.31 12.03
C GLU A 308 10.33 15.52 13.34
N LYS A 309 11.40 16.31 13.27
CA LYS A 309 12.30 16.53 14.43
C LYS A 309 11.59 17.18 15.60
N ASP A 310 10.56 17.96 15.33
CA ASP A 310 9.82 18.74 16.31
C ASP A 310 8.61 17.99 16.89
N GLY A 311 8.49 16.68 16.59
CA GLY A 311 7.45 15.80 17.11
C GLY A 311 6.24 15.62 16.19
N ALA A 312 6.07 16.47 15.17
CA ALA A 312 4.95 16.36 14.25
C ALA A 312 5.03 15.09 13.40
N THR A 313 3.88 14.60 12.95
CA THR A 313 3.78 13.49 12.01
C THR A 313 3.26 14.02 10.69
N ILE A 314 3.96 13.69 9.60
CA ILE A 314 3.53 14.00 8.24
C ILE A 314 3.22 12.71 7.48
N GLN A 315 2.24 12.76 6.59
CA GLN A 315 1.96 11.68 5.65
C GLN A 315 1.74 12.27 4.26
N PHE A 316 2.43 11.72 3.26
CA PHE A 316 2.25 12.12 1.87
C PHE A 316 1.12 11.31 1.24
N LEU A 317 0.13 12.02 0.71
CA LEU A 317 -1.07 11.49 0.10
C LEU A 317 -1.17 12.00 -1.32
N THR A 318 -1.67 11.18 -2.21
CA THR A 318 -2.00 11.59 -3.58
C THR A 318 -3.40 11.15 -3.90
N TYR A 319 -4.23 12.13 -4.24
CA TYR A 319 -5.59 11.93 -4.69
C TYR A 319 -5.67 12.20 -6.19
N PHE A 320 -6.48 11.42 -6.89
CA PHE A 320 -6.77 11.66 -8.30
C PHE A 320 -8.18 12.20 -8.47
N GLY A 321 -8.27 13.19 -9.36
CA GLY A 321 -9.51 13.82 -9.78
C GLY A 321 -10.35 12.90 -10.67
N VAL A 322 -11.62 13.22 -10.82
CA VAL A 322 -12.50 12.61 -11.84
C VAL A 322 -12.08 13.07 -13.24
N ASP A 323 -12.10 12.15 -14.19
CA ASP A 323 -11.96 12.45 -15.60
C ASP A 323 -13.30 12.94 -16.17
N PRO A 324 -13.40 14.19 -16.67
CA PRO A 324 -14.66 14.75 -17.14
C PRO A 324 -15.19 14.02 -18.39
N GLY A 325 -14.35 13.33 -19.16
CA GLY A 325 -14.76 12.57 -20.34
C GLY A 325 -15.35 11.21 -20.01
N THR A 326 -15.00 10.61 -18.86
CA THR A 326 -15.49 9.26 -18.48
C THR A 326 -16.38 9.26 -17.24
N GLY A 327 -16.34 10.32 -16.43
CA GLY A 327 -16.99 10.37 -15.11
C GLY A 327 -16.33 9.47 -14.05
N LYS A 328 -15.21 8.82 -14.37
CA LYS A 328 -14.46 7.93 -13.46
C LYS A 328 -13.23 8.63 -12.89
N PHE A 329 -12.76 8.17 -11.72
CA PHE A 329 -11.47 8.62 -11.19
C PHE A 329 -10.33 8.27 -12.14
N ARG A 330 -9.41 9.22 -12.34
CA ARG A 330 -8.23 9.03 -13.18
C ARG A 330 -7.30 7.96 -12.60
N SER A 331 -6.54 7.28 -13.47
CA SER A 331 -5.46 6.36 -13.12
C SER A 331 -4.16 6.73 -13.87
N PRO A 332 -2.98 6.28 -13.42
CA PRO A 332 -1.74 6.47 -14.17
C PRO A 332 -1.81 5.76 -15.52
N GLY A 333 -1.06 6.26 -16.52
CA GLY A 333 -1.02 5.65 -17.85
C GLY A 333 -2.13 6.09 -18.81
N SER A 334 -3.08 6.92 -18.36
CA SER A 334 -3.89 7.72 -19.29
C SER A 334 -2.98 8.71 -20.05
N LYS A 335 -3.34 9.12 -21.28
CA LYS A 335 -2.63 10.17 -22.06
C LYS A 335 -2.39 11.48 -21.28
N VAL A 336 -2.99 11.61 -20.11
CA VAL A 336 -3.16 12.82 -19.31
C VAL A 336 -2.38 12.73 -17.97
N LEU A 337 -1.91 11.53 -17.53
CA LEU A 337 -1.07 11.34 -16.33
C LEU A 337 0.08 10.35 -16.65
N PRO A 338 1.33 10.82 -16.84
CA PRO A 338 2.44 9.92 -17.16
C PRO A 338 2.70 8.91 -16.04
N ALA A 339 3.25 7.75 -16.41
CA ALA A 339 3.78 6.80 -15.44
C ALA A 339 4.74 7.54 -14.47
N GLY A 340 4.56 7.34 -13.16
CA GLY A 340 5.33 8.08 -12.15
C GLY A 340 4.79 9.47 -11.78
N ALA A 341 3.49 9.73 -11.96
CA ALA A 341 2.81 10.97 -11.51
C ALA A 341 2.85 11.21 -9.98
N VAL A 342 3.48 10.34 -9.21
CA VAL A 342 3.58 10.43 -7.76
C VAL A 342 5.06 10.51 -7.37
N ALA A 343 5.42 11.43 -6.46
CA ALA A 343 6.81 11.59 -6.06
C ALA A 343 7.40 10.32 -5.44
N LYS A 344 8.73 10.19 -5.58
CA LYS A 344 9.51 9.07 -5.06
C LYS A 344 9.17 8.80 -3.59
N GLY A 345 8.74 7.58 -3.30
CA GLY A 345 8.35 7.12 -1.96
C GLY A 345 6.85 7.13 -1.67
N VAL A 346 6.02 7.66 -2.58
CA VAL A 346 4.57 7.54 -2.54
C VAL A 346 4.14 6.70 -3.73
N ARG A 347 3.50 5.56 -3.48
CA ARG A 347 3.11 4.62 -4.54
C ARG A 347 1.82 3.91 -4.13
N HIS A 348 1.03 3.52 -5.12
CA HIS A 348 -0.16 2.72 -4.87
C HIS A 348 0.23 1.41 -4.17
N GLU A 349 -0.47 1.06 -3.10
CA GLU A 349 -0.09 -0.05 -2.22
C GLU A 349 -0.20 -1.41 -2.92
N GLU A 350 -1.14 -1.57 -3.87
CA GLU A 350 -1.27 -2.75 -4.75
C GLU A 350 0.01 -3.08 -5.54
N MET A 351 0.88 -2.08 -5.78
CA MET A 351 2.14 -2.34 -6.48
C MET A 351 3.07 -3.28 -5.71
N GLN A 352 2.94 -3.38 -4.38
CA GLN A 352 3.70 -4.38 -3.62
C GLN A 352 3.37 -5.82 -4.05
N TYR A 353 2.09 -6.08 -4.35
CA TYR A 353 1.64 -7.38 -4.82
C TYR A 353 2.08 -7.64 -6.27
N LEU A 354 1.95 -6.63 -7.15
CA LEU A 354 2.34 -6.75 -8.56
C LEU A 354 3.85 -6.91 -8.74
N ASP A 355 4.64 -6.14 -8.00
CA ASP A 355 6.10 -6.27 -8.02
C ASP A 355 6.54 -7.66 -7.56
N LEU A 356 5.93 -8.19 -6.49
CA LEU A 356 6.24 -9.53 -6.02
C LEU A 356 5.88 -10.61 -7.06
N ILE A 357 4.74 -10.48 -7.75
CA ILE A 357 4.41 -11.38 -8.87
C ILE A 357 5.49 -11.33 -9.94
N LYS A 358 5.87 -10.12 -10.38
CA LYS A 358 6.88 -9.93 -11.41
C LYS A 358 8.22 -10.53 -10.98
N GLU A 359 8.67 -10.21 -9.77
CA GLU A 359 9.91 -10.71 -9.17
C GLU A 359 9.91 -12.24 -9.03
N ILE A 360 8.79 -12.85 -8.65
CA ILE A 360 8.64 -14.31 -8.59
C ILE A 360 8.75 -14.92 -10.00
N MET A 361 8.07 -14.37 -11.00
CA MET A 361 8.09 -14.94 -12.36
C MET A 361 9.45 -14.74 -13.06
N GLU A 362 10.17 -13.66 -12.77
CA GLU A 362 11.46 -13.35 -13.39
C GLU A 362 12.65 -14.01 -12.68
N GLU A 363 12.62 -14.10 -11.34
CA GLU A 363 13.78 -14.50 -10.53
C GLU A 363 13.51 -15.67 -9.59
N GLY A 364 12.27 -16.16 -9.52
CA GLY A 364 11.87 -17.20 -8.58
C GLY A 364 12.42 -18.58 -8.92
N ASN A 365 12.44 -19.45 -7.92
CA ASN A 365 12.89 -20.82 -8.07
C ASN A 365 11.75 -21.69 -8.59
N VAL A 366 11.99 -22.37 -9.71
CA VAL A 366 11.08 -23.38 -10.26
C VAL A 366 11.12 -24.62 -9.37
N LYS A 367 9.95 -25.06 -8.91
CA LYS A 367 9.78 -26.23 -8.05
C LYS A 367 8.60 -27.07 -8.53
N GLY A 368 8.68 -28.39 -8.31
CA GLY A 368 7.47 -29.22 -8.30
C GLY A 368 6.59 -28.88 -7.09
N ASP A 369 5.36 -29.38 -7.07
CA ASP A 369 4.42 -29.17 -5.97
C ASP A 369 3.51 -30.39 -5.78
N ARG A 370 2.70 -30.39 -4.71
CA ARG A 370 1.83 -31.52 -4.38
C ARG A 370 0.71 -31.77 -5.40
N THR A 371 0.33 -30.74 -6.17
CA THR A 371 -0.76 -30.82 -7.15
C THR A 371 -0.28 -31.33 -8.52
N GLY A 372 1.04 -31.35 -8.75
CA GLY A 372 1.64 -31.71 -10.03
C GLY A 372 1.66 -30.59 -11.07
N THR A 373 1.17 -29.39 -10.73
CA THR A 373 1.15 -28.21 -11.63
C THR A 373 2.53 -27.58 -11.80
N GLY A 374 3.35 -27.61 -10.75
CA GLY A 374 4.60 -26.85 -10.66
C GLY A 374 4.37 -25.40 -10.23
N THR A 375 5.42 -24.81 -9.63
CA THR A 375 5.41 -23.44 -9.11
C THR A 375 6.72 -22.72 -9.41
N ILE A 376 6.65 -21.39 -9.47
CA ILE A 376 7.80 -20.49 -9.40
C ILE A 376 7.68 -19.74 -8.08
N SER A 377 8.72 -19.73 -7.24
CA SER A 377 8.58 -19.31 -5.85
C SER A 377 9.76 -18.50 -5.28
N LYS A 378 9.45 -17.65 -4.29
CA LYS A 378 10.40 -16.99 -3.40
C LYS A 378 10.01 -17.27 -1.94
N PHE A 379 10.99 -17.29 -1.05
CA PHE A 379 10.76 -17.57 0.36
C PHE A 379 10.98 -16.33 1.22
N GLY A 380 9.97 -15.96 2.02
CA GLY A 380 10.04 -14.82 2.92
C GLY A 380 9.81 -13.49 2.22
N CYS A 381 8.55 -13.12 2.02
CA CYS A 381 8.14 -11.83 1.47
C CYS A 381 7.25 -11.07 2.48
N GLN A 382 7.09 -9.76 2.30
CA GLN A 382 6.19 -8.96 3.15
C GLN A 382 5.52 -7.84 2.35
N MET A 383 4.24 -7.62 2.63
CA MET A 383 3.46 -6.47 2.13
C MET A 383 2.78 -5.75 3.29
N ARG A 384 2.53 -4.45 3.15
CA ARG A 384 1.80 -3.62 4.14
C ARG A 384 0.72 -2.78 3.47
N PHE A 385 -0.46 -2.71 4.07
CA PHE A 385 -1.61 -1.95 3.59
C PHE A 385 -2.15 -1.02 4.68
N ASP A 386 -2.43 0.24 4.34
CA ASP A 386 -3.01 1.27 5.23
C ASP A 386 -4.54 1.19 5.21
N LEU A 387 -5.17 0.85 6.34
CA LEU A 387 -6.62 0.69 6.47
C LEU A 387 -7.33 1.97 6.91
N ARG A 388 -6.60 3.08 7.14
CA ARG A 388 -7.17 4.31 7.70
C ARG A 388 -8.10 5.05 6.76
N ARG A 389 -7.93 4.88 5.44
CA ARG A 389 -8.62 5.69 4.40
C ARG A 389 -9.21 4.89 3.25
N SER A 390 -8.67 3.70 2.98
CA SER A 390 -9.07 2.82 1.89
C SER A 390 -9.08 1.37 2.36
N PHE A 391 -9.72 0.51 1.57
CA PHE A 391 -9.77 -0.92 1.83
C PHE A 391 -9.01 -1.66 0.73
N PRO A 392 -7.95 -2.46 1.05
CA PRO A 392 -7.07 -3.07 0.07
C PRO A 392 -7.73 -4.26 -0.64
N LEU A 393 -8.70 -3.95 -1.51
CA LEU A 393 -9.34 -4.88 -2.42
C LEU A 393 -8.77 -4.62 -3.81
N LEU A 394 -7.99 -5.58 -4.32
CA LEU A 394 -7.22 -5.42 -5.55
C LEU A 394 -8.09 -4.95 -6.73
N THR A 395 -7.51 -4.07 -7.55
CA THR A 395 -8.20 -3.42 -8.66
C THR A 395 -7.67 -3.85 -10.01
N THR A 396 -6.44 -4.36 -10.09
CA THR A 396 -5.87 -4.92 -11.34
C THR A 396 -6.55 -6.19 -11.82
N LYS A 397 -7.40 -6.79 -10.98
CA LYS A 397 -8.40 -7.79 -11.33
C LYS A 397 -9.56 -7.74 -10.34
N ARG A 398 -10.73 -8.18 -10.77
CA ARG A 398 -11.89 -8.32 -9.87
C ARG A 398 -11.67 -9.45 -8.84
N VAL A 399 -11.77 -9.11 -7.56
CA VAL A 399 -11.77 -10.04 -6.42
C VAL A 399 -13.20 -10.35 -6.01
N PHE A 400 -13.48 -11.60 -5.64
CA PHE A 400 -14.82 -12.05 -5.24
C PHE A 400 -15.15 -11.61 -3.80
N TRP A 401 -15.50 -10.34 -3.62
CA TRP A 401 -15.76 -9.71 -2.32
C TRP A 401 -16.77 -10.48 -1.43
N ARG A 402 -17.90 -10.91 -2.00
CA ARG A 402 -18.92 -11.65 -1.25
C ARG A 402 -18.35 -12.92 -0.63
N GLY A 403 -17.55 -13.67 -1.39
CA GLY A 403 -16.83 -14.83 -0.88
C GLY A 403 -15.90 -14.47 0.27
N VAL A 404 -15.13 -13.37 0.15
CA VAL A 404 -14.17 -12.93 1.19
C VAL A 404 -14.89 -12.68 2.52
N ALA A 405 -15.97 -11.90 2.48
CA ALA A 405 -16.68 -11.51 3.69
C ALA A 405 -17.43 -12.68 4.34
N GLU A 406 -18.10 -13.51 3.53
CA GLU A 406 -18.87 -14.67 4.03
C GLU A 406 -17.96 -15.78 4.57
N GLU A 407 -16.81 -16.04 3.93
CA GLU A 407 -15.80 -16.97 4.48
C GLU A 407 -15.25 -16.47 5.81
N LEU A 408 -14.98 -15.17 5.93
CA LEU A 408 -14.51 -14.61 7.19
C LEU A 408 -15.57 -14.73 8.30
N ILE A 409 -16.84 -14.45 8.01
CA ILE A 409 -17.94 -14.67 8.96
C ILE A 409 -18.02 -16.15 9.35
N TRP A 410 -17.86 -17.07 8.39
CA TRP A 410 -17.81 -18.51 8.63
C TRP A 410 -16.65 -18.92 9.55
N PHE A 411 -15.44 -18.36 9.36
CA PHE A 411 -14.32 -18.54 10.29
C PHE A 411 -14.63 -17.97 11.68
N VAL A 412 -15.18 -16.76 11.77
CA VAL A 412 -15.55 -16.12 13.04
C VAL A 412 -16.51 -17.02 13.80
N LYS A 413 -17.54 -17.57 13.16
CA LYS A 413 -18.52 -18.47 13.79
C LYS A 413 -17.96 -19.82 14.26
N GLY A 414 -16.74 -20.18 13.86
CA GLY A 414 -16.16 -21.48 14.19
C GLY A 414 -16.64 -22.62 13.29
N CYS A 415 -17.36 -22.31 12.20
CA CYS A 415 -17.95 -23.31 11.31
C CYS A 415 -16.87 -24.12 10.57
N THR A 416 -17.19 -25.38 10.26
CA THR A 416 -16.30 -26.32 9.54
C THR A 416 -16.99 -27.02 8.36
N SER A 417 -18.30 -26.81 8.19
CA SER A 417 -19.06 -27.33 7.06
C SER A 417 -18.95 -26.43 5.84
N ALA A 418 -18.45 -26.97 4.72
CA ALA A 418 -18.49 -26.30 3.42
C ALA A 418 -19.92 -26.03 2.93
N LYS A 419 -20.90 -26.82 3.38
CA LYS A 419 -22.31 -26.70 2.97
C LYS A 419 -22.92 -25.35 3.30
N GLU A 420 -22.55 -24.76 4.44
CA GLU A 420 -23.04 -23.41 4.80
C GLU A 420 -22.64 -22.32 3.80
N LEU A 421 -21.47 -22.47 3.17
CA LEU A 421 -21.03 -21.57 2.11
C LEU A 421 -21.72 -21.92 0.78
N GLN A 422 -21.88 -23.21 0.48
CA GLN A 422 -22.60 -23.68 -0.72
C GLN A 422 -24.07 -23.23 -0.73
N ASP A 423 -24.76 -23.27 0.42
CA ASP A 423 -26.13 -22.78 0.58
C ASP A 423 -26.26 -21.28 0.28
N LYS A 424 -25.14 -20.55 0.35
CA LYS A 424 -25.03 -19.14 -0.03
C LYS A 424 -24.50 -18.93 -1.45
N ASP A 425 -24.35 -19.99 -2.25
CA ASP A 425 -23.74 -19.97 -3.59
C ASP A 425 -22.26 -19.54 -3.56
N ILE A 426 -21.50 -20.08 -2.60
CA ILE A 426 -20.06 -19.82 -2.42
C ILE A 426 -19.31 -21.15 -2.43
N HIS A 427 -18.63 -21.40 -3.55
CA HIS A 427 -18.04 -22.71 -3.90
C HIS A 427 -16.51 -22.77 -3.73
N ILE A 428 -15.93 -21.91 -2.89
CA ILE A 428 -14.46 -21.78 -2.75
C ILE A 428 -13.83 -22.98 -2.02
N TRP A 429 -14.62 -23.74 -1.26
CA TRP A 429 -14.18 -24.93 -0.52
C TRP A 429 -14.59 -26.26 -1.18
N ASP A 430 -15.32 -26.23 -2.30
CA ASP A 430 -15.88 -27.42 -2.95
C ASP A 430 -14.81 -28.46 -3.29
N GLY A 431 -13.69 -28.02 -3.87
CA GLY A 431 -12.59 -28.91 -4.22
C GLY A 431 -12.07 -29.69 -3.01
N ASN A 432 -11.81 -28.98 -1.90
CA ASN A 432 -11.28 -29.57 -0.67
C ASN A 432 -12.34 -30.31 0.17
N GLY A 433 -13.62 -30.00 -0.03
CA GLY A 433 -14.75 -30.65 0.66
C GLY A 433 -15.32 -31.86 -0.09
N SER A 434 -14.94 -32.06 -1.36
CA SER A 434 -15.45 -33.14 -2.20
C SER A 434 -15.12 -34.53 -1.64
N ARG A 435 -16.01 -35.50 -1.90
CA ARG A 435 -15.77 -36.90 -1.52
C ARG A 435 -14.42 -37.44 -2.03
N GLU A 436 -14.14 -37.20 -3.31
CA GLU A 436 -12.91 -37.65 -3.97
C GLU A 436 -11.65 -37.12 -3.26
N TYR A 437 -11.63 -35.81 -2.94
CA TYR A 437 -10.48 -35.21 -2.28
C TYR A 437 -10.32 -35.72 -0.83
N LEU A 438 -11.41 -35.78 -0.05
CA LEU A 438 -11.37 -36.28 1.32
C LEU A 438 -10.87 -37.73 1.38
N ASP A 439 -11.26 -38.59 0.42
CA ASP A 439 -10.73 -39.96 0.30
C ASP A 439 -9.23 -39.97 0.01
N SER A 440 -8.78 -39.10 -0.91
CA SER A 440 -7.37 -39.00 -1.31
C SER A 440 -6.43 -38.62 -0.17
N VAL A 441 -6.94 -37.88 0.83
CA VAL A 441 -6.17 -37.44 2.01
C VAL A 441 -6.42 -38.29 3.26
N GLY A 442 -7.11 -39.43 3.13
CA GLY A 442 -7.33 -40.37 4.23
C GLY A 442 -8.46 -39.99 5.19
N LEU A 443 -9.36 -39.08 4.78
CA LEU A 443 -10.52 -38.63 5.53
C LEU A 443 -11.83 -39.27 5.02
N GLY A 444 -11.73 -40.53 4.56
CA GLY A 444 -12.85 -41.32 4.01
C GLY A 444 -14.06 -41.50 4.95
N HIS A 445 -13.82 -41.39 6.25
CA HIS A 445 -14.84 -41.54 7.29
C HIS A 445 -15.69 -40.27 7.51
N ARG A 446 -15.25 -39.11 7.00
CA ARG A 446 -15.98 -37.85 7.13
C ARG A 446 -17.13 -37.74 6.13
N GLU A 447 -18.16 -36.98 6.46
CA GLU A 447 -19.20 -36.61 5.51
C GLU A 447 -18.63 -35.67 4.43
N GLU A 448 -19.17 -35.72 3.20
CA GLU A 448 -18.82 -34.74 2.17
C GLU A 448 -19.15 -33.31 2.65
N GLY A 449 -18.19 -32.40 2.52
CA GLY A 449 -18.26 -31.05 3.05
C GLY A 449 -17.79 -30.87 4.51
N ASP A 450 -17.49 -31.94 5.26
CA ASP A 450 -16.84 -31.83 6.58
C ASP A 450 -15.33 -31.61 6.40
N LEU A 451 -14.89 -30.36 6.56
CA LEU A 451 -13.49 -29.97 6.37
C LEU A 451 -12.59 -30.35 7.56
N GLY A 452 -13.17 -30.84 8.66
CA GLY A 452 -12.45 -31.11 9.91
C GLY A 452 -12.16 -29.84 10.71
N PRO A 453 -11.26 -29.90 11.71
CA PRO A 453 -10.99 -28.80 12.64
C PRO A 453 -10.09 -27.70 12.01
N VAL A 454 -10.55 -27.09 10.92
CA VAL A 454 -9.85 -26.04 10.16
C VAL A 454 -9.91 -24.67 10.86
N TYR A 455 -9.71 -23.57 10.13
CA TYR A 455 -9.46 -22.23 10.67
C TYR A 455 -10.43 -21.79 11.78
N GLY A 456 -11.73 -21.73 11.48
CA GLY A 456 -12.73 -21.23 12.44
C GLY A 456 -12.75 -22.06 13.72
N PHE A 457 -12.71 -23.39 13.59
CA PHE A 457 -12.63 -24.29 14.73
C PHE A 457 -11.39 -23.99 15.60
N GLN A 458 -10.22 -23.80 14.98
CA GLN A 458 -9.04 -23.42 15.75
C GLN A 458 -9.17 -22.03 16.39
N TRP A 459 -9.95 -21.10 15.83
CA TRP A 459 -10.14 -19.78 16.42
C TRP A 459 -11.05 -19.80 17.64
N ARG A 460 -12.10 -20.62 17.64
CA ARG A 460 -13.14 -20.65 18.68
C ARG A 460 -13.02 -21.82 19.66
N HIS A 461 -12.37 -22.91 19.24
CA HIS A 461 -12.33 -24.20 19.95
C HIS A 461 -10.94 -24.83 19.94
N PHE A 462 -9.87 -24.02 20.05
CA PHE A 462 -8.50 -24.53 19.95
C PHE A 462 -8.22 -25.62 20.98
N GLY A 463 -7.78 -26.80 20.51
CA GLY A 463 -7.45 -27.94 21.37
C GLY A 463 -8.65 -28.79 21.84
N ALA A 464 -9.88 -28.47 21.41
CA ALA A 464 -11.01 -29.38 21.57
C ALA A 464 -10.86 -30.62 20.68
N GLU A 465 -11.40 -31.75 21.12
CA GLU A 465 -11.48 -32.98 20.32
C GLU A 465 -12.54 -32.82 19.24
N TYR A 466 -12.16 -32.92 17.97
CA TYR A 466 -13.09 -32.82 16.85
C TYR A 466 -13.87 -34.12 16.68
N LYS A 467 -15.20 -34.03 16.58
CA LYS A 467 -16.09 -35.15 16.30
C LYS A 467 -16.51 -35.12 14.83
N ASP A 468 -17.37 -34.17 14.48
CA ASP A 468 -17.88 -33.91 13.14
C ASP A 468 -18.34 -32.45 13.03
N MET A 469 -18.80 -32.04 11.85
CA MET A 469 -19.27 -30.68 11.57
C MET A 469 -20.64 -30.33 12.20
N HIS A 470 -21.36 -31.29 12.79
CA HIS A 470 -22.71 -31.11 13.35
C HIS A 470 -22.70 -31.00 14.88
N ALA A 471 -21.59 -31.39 15.53
CA ALA A 471 -21.45 -31.35 16.98
C ALA A 471 -21.42 -29.91 17.52
N ASP A 472 -22.01 -29.73 18.71
CA ASP A 472 -21.90 -28.48 19.46
C ASP A 472 -20.58 -28.43 20.23
N TYR A 473 -19.71 -27.48 19.86
CA TYR A 473 -18.41 -27.24 20.49
C TYR A 473 -18.43 -26.08 21.50
N THR A 474 -19.61 -25.52 21.82
CA THR A 474 -19.74 -24.42 22.76
C THR A 474 -19.06 -24.75 24.10
N GLY A 475 -18.17 -23.86 24.55
CA GLY A 475 -17.43 -24.01 25.80
C GLY A 475 -16.30 -25.06 25.76
N GLN A 476 -16.02 -25.67 24.61
CA GLN A 476 -14.91 -26.62 24.44
C GLN A 476 -13.69 -25.92 23.85
N GLY A 477 -12.50 -26.35 24.29
CA GLY A 477 -11.22 -25.79 23.83
C GLY A 477 -10.99 -24.36 24.34
N VAL A 478 -10.18 -23.60 23.61
CA VAL A 478 -9.87 -22.19 23.89
C VAL A 478 -10.47 -21.30 22.80
N ASP A 479 -11.34 -20.37 23.19
CA ASP A 479 -11.84 -19.30 22.30
C ASP A 479 -10.80 -18.17 22.22
N GLN A 480 -9.88 -18.32 21.27
CA GLN A 480 -8.79 -17.37 21.07
C GLN A 480 -9.31 -16.02 20.56
N LEU A 481 -10.37 -15.99 19.74
CA LEU A 481 -10.92 -14.75 19.20
C LEU A 481 -11.54 -13.90 20.32
N ALA A 482 -12.30 -14.52 21.22
CA ALA A 482 -12.83 -13.86 22.41
C ALA A 482 -11.71 -13.33 23.31
N GLU A 483 -10.66 -14.13 23.56
CA GLU A 483 -9.49 -13.67 24.33
C GLU A 483 -8.76 -12.50 23.68
N VAL A 484 -8.64 -12.49 22.34
CA VAL A 484 -8.02 -11.38 21.59
C VAL A 484 -8.81 -10.10 21.80
N ILE A 485 -10.14 -10.15 21.64
CA ILE A 485 -11.02 -8.99 21.82
C ILE A 485 -10.97 -8.49 23.27
N ASP A 486 -11.00 -9.38 24.26
CA ASP A 486 -10.85 -9.04 25.67
C ASP A 486 -9.53 -8.33 25.94
N LYS A 487 -8.40 -8.88 25.46
CA LYS A 487 -7.08 -8.28 25.62
C LYS A 487 -7.00 -6.90 24.96
N ILE A 488 -7.58 -6.72 23.77
CA ILE A 488 -7.60 -5.40 23.10
C ILE A 488 -8.36 -4.37 23.95
N LYS A 489 -9.51 -4.74 24.52
CA LYS A 489 -10.34 -3.85 25.33
C LYS A 489 -9.72 -3.54 26.69
N ASN A 490 -9.18 -4.56 27.36
CA ASN A 490 -8.84 -4.50 28.78
C ASN A 490 -7.33 -4.45 29.05
N ASN A 491 -6.48 -4.87 28.10
CA ASN A 491 -5.04 -4.83 28.20
C ASN A 491 -4.35 -4.50 26.85
N PRO A 492 -4.65 -3.35 26.21
CA PRO A 492 -4.24 -3.05 24.83
C PRO A 492 -2.72 -3.00 24.61
N ASN A 493 -1.92 -2.82 25.67
CA ASN A 493 -0.46 -2.82 25.59
C ASN A 493 0.16 -4.24 25.66
N ASP A 494 -0.68 -5.28 25.76
CA ASP A 494 -0.23 -6.66 25.75
C ASP A 494 0.47 -6.98 24.42
N ARG A 495 1.61 -7.66 24.51
CA ARG A 495 2.41 -8.08 23.35
C ARG A 495 2.07 -9.49 22.88
N ARG A 496 1.05 -10.11 23.47
CA ARG A 496 0.60 -11.50 23.25
C ARG A 496 -0.82 -11.58 22.69
N ILE A 497 -1.28 -10.52 22.02
CA ILE A 497 -2.58 -10.49 21.34
C ILE A 497 -2.43 -11.25 20.01
N LEU A 498 -2.59 -12.58 20.09
CA LEU A 498 -2.31 -13.53 19.02
C LEU A 498 -3.50 -14.44 18.78
N LEU A 499 -3.69 -14.85 17.53
CA LEU A 499 -4.68 -15.82 17.09
C LEU A 499 -3.99 -16.82 16.16
N THR A 500 -4.02 -18.11 16.48
CA THR A 500 -3.37 -19.17 15.68
C THR A 500 -4.37 -20.23 15.19
N ALA A 501 -4.24 -20.61 13.93
CA ALA A 501 -4.88 -21.78 13.34
C ALA A 501 -3.93 -23.00 13.28
N TRP A 502 -2.63 -22.83 13.56
CA TRP A 502 -1.67 -23.93 13.44
C TRP A 502 -1.65 -24.83 14.68
N ASN A 503 -2.30 -25.99 14.59
CA ASN A 503 -2.35 -27.00 15.64
C ASN A 503 -1.73 -28.33 15.16
N PRO A 504 -0.45 -28.61 15.49
CA PRO A 504 0.25 -29.82 15.06
C PRO A 504 -0.47 -31.14 15.43
N ALA A 505 -1.23 -31.17 16.52
CA ALA A 505 -1.95 -32.37 16.95
C ALA A 505 -3.14 -32.69 16.01
N ALA A 506 -3.80 -31.67 15.48
CA ALA A 506 -5.00 -31.80 14.66
C ALA A 506 -4.74 -31.79 13.14
N LEU A 507 -3.51 -31.54 12.67
CA LEU A 507 -3.23 -31.36 11.24
C LEU A 507 -3.67 -32.54 10.35
N LYS A 508 -3.61 -33.76 10.86
CA LYS A 508 -4.00 -34.98 10.13
C LYS A 508 -5.52 -35.13 9.99
N GLU A 509 -6.28 -34.35 10.74
CA GLU A 509 -7.74 -34.40 10.76
C GLU A 509 -8.38 -33.35 9.84
N MET A 510 -7.58 -32.41 9.32
CA MET A 510 -8.01 -31.28 8.49
C MET A 510 -7.95 -31.64 7.01
N ALA A 511 -8.99 -31.28 6.24
CA ALA A 511 -8.99 -31.44 4.79
C ALA A 511 -7.85 -30.63 4.13
N LEU A 512 -7.55 -29.46 4.66
CA LEU A 512 -6.42 -28.64 4.23
C LEU A 512 -5.73 -27.99 5.43
N PRO A 513 -4.43 -28.24 5.66
CA PRO A 513 -3.67 -27.57 6.70
C PRO A 513 -3.67 -26.04 6.51
N PRO A 514 -3.87 -25.24 7.57
CA PRO A 514 -4.00 -23.79 7.49
C PRO A 514 -2.87 -23.11 6.71
N CYS A 515 -3.21 -22.31 5.70
CA CYS A 515 -2.26 -21.51 4.93
C CYS A 515 -1.86 -20.26 5.73
N HIS A 516 -2.82 -19.45 6.17
CA HIS A 516 -2.61 -18.36 7.10
C HIS A 516 -2.60 -18.89 8.54
N MET A 517 -1.39 -19.10 9.06
CA MET A 517 -1.15 -19.87 10.29
C MET A 517 -1.52 -19.10 11.54
N PHE A 518 -1.13 -17.84 11.64
CA PHE A 518 -1.41 -17.01 12.80
C PHE A 518 -1.39 -15.53 12.45
N CYS A 519 -2.03 -14.71 13.29
CA CYS A 519 -1.92 -13.27 13.24
C CYS A 519 -1.70 -12.67 14.63
N GLN A 520 -1.06 -11.50 14.66
CA GLN A 520 -0.81 -10.70 15.84
C GLN A 520 -1.48 -9.33 15.68
N PHE A 521 -2.17 -8.88 16.72
CA PHE A 521 -2.73 -7.55 16.78
C PHE A 521 -1.84 -6.60 17.59
N TYR A 522 -1.88 -5.31 17.24
CA TYR A 522 -1.12 -4.25 17.88
C TYR A 522 -1.98 -3.00 18.04
N VAL A 523 -2.14 -2.53 19.29
CA VAL A 523 -2.87 -1.30 19.60
C VAL A 523 -1.89 -0.16 19.84
N ALA A 524 -2.05 0.94 19.13
CA ALA A 524 -1.30 2.17 19.37
C ALA A 524 -2.06 3.39 18.85
N ASN A 525 -1.98 4.52 19.56
CA ASN A 525 -2.57 5.80 19.14
C ASN A 525 -4.09 5.73 18.82
N GLY A 526 -4.84 4.86 19.52
CA GLY A 526 -6.26 4.63 19.26
C GLY A 526 -6.55 3.81 18.00
N GLU A 527 -5.52 3.18 17.41
CA GLU A 527 -5.61 2.35 16.21
C GLU A 527 -5.28 0.88 16.50
N LEU A 528 -5.90 -0.04 15.76
CA LEU A 528 -5.62 -1.47 15.76
C LEU A 528 -4.97 -1.89 14.43
N SER A 529 -3.76 -2.43 14.51
CA SER A 529 -3.07 -3.03 13.36
C SER A 529 -3.01 -4.56 13.50
N CYS A 530 -2.89 -5.26 12.37
CA CYS A 530 -2.76 -6.72 12.32
C CYS A 530 -1.56 -7.11 11.45
N GLN A 531 -0.74 -8.04 11.94
CA GLN A 531 0.28 -8.72 11.15
C GLN A 531 -0.06 -10.21 11.07
N MET A 532 -0.23 -10.73 9.86
CA MET A 532 -0.56 -12.14 9.61
C MET A 532 0.62 -12.84 8.93
N TYR A 533 0.96 -14.05 9.40
CA TYR A 533 1.90 -14.94 8.75
C TYR A 533 1.18 -16.04 7.97
N GLN A 534 1.48 -16.16 6.68
CA GLN A 534 0.96 -17.18 5.79
C GLN A 534 2.10 -18.05 5.26
N ARG A 535 2.06 -19.37 5.53
CA ARG A 535 3.16 -20.28 5.17
C ARG A 535 3.27 -20.56 3.68
N SER A 536 2.16 -20.47 2.96
CA SER A 536 2.03 -20.83 1.55
C SER A 536 1.07 -19.86 0.89
N CYS A 537 1.58 -19.10 -0.08
CA CYS A 537 0.94 -17.90 -0.62
C CYS A 537 0.82 -18.04 -2.13
N ASP A 538 -0.34 -18.53 -2.58
CA ASP A 538 -0.71 -18.52 -3.99
C ASP A 538 -0.99 -17.07 -4.42
N MET A 539 -0.08 -16.50 -5.18
CA MET A 539 -0.19 -15.12 -5.66
C MET A 539 -1.31 -14.96 -6.70
N GLY A 540 -1.70 -16.03 -7.39
CA GLY A 540 -2.74 -16.03 -8.41
C GLY A 540 -4.16 -15.97 -7.83
N LEU A 541 -4.48 -16.76 -6.81
CA LEU A 541 -5.84 -16.80 -6.25
C LEU A 541 -5.90 -16.42 -4.77
N GLY A 542 -5.12 -17.10 -3.92
CA GLY A 542 -5.25 -17.01 -2.46
C GLY A 542 -4.88 -15.63 -1.89
N VAL A 543 -3.71 -15.09 -2.24
CA VAL A 543 -3.18 -13.85 -1.63
C VAL A 543 -4.11 -12.64 -1.76
N PRO A 544 -4.71 -12.33 -2.92
CA PRO A 544 -5.72 -11.27 -3.03
C PRO A 544 -6.90 -11.45 -2.07
N PHE A 545 -7.34 -12.70 -1.88
CA PHE A 545 -8.42 -13.05 -0.96
C PHE A 545 -8.00 -12.84 0.50
N ASN A 546 -6.79 -13.28 0.86
CA ASN A 546 -6.24 -13.18 2.21
C ASN A 546 -5.93 -11.72 2.60
N ILE A 547 -5.49 -10.87 1.65
CA ILE A 547 -5.32 -9.43 1.89
C ILE A 547 -6.64 -8.80 2.31
N ALA A 548 -7.70 -9.02 1.55
CA ALA A 548 -9.02 -8.46 1.85
C ALA A 548 -9.62 -9.07 3.14
N SER A 549 -9.50 -10.38 3.34
CA SER A 549 -10.06 -11.08 4.51
C SER A 549 -9.46 -10.58 5.82
N TYR A 550 -8.13 -10.55 5.97
CA TYR A 550 -7.52 -10.09 7.22
C TYR A 550 -7.58 -8.56 7.40
N SER A 551 -7.69 -7.79 6.31
CA SER A 551 -8.02 -6.37 6.40
C SER A 551 -9.42 -6.17 6.96
N LEU A 552 -10.40 -6.96 6.50
CA LEU A 552 -11.77 -6.92 7.02
C LEU A 552 -11.82 -7.36 8.49
N LEU A 553 -11.13 -8.45 8.86
CA LEU A 553 -11.02 -8.89 10.26
C LEU A 553 -10.46 -7.78 11.15
N THR A 554 -9.40 -7.10 10.69
CA THR A 554 -8.81 -5.97 11.42
C THR A 554 -9.81 -4.85 11.62
N CYS A 555 -10.58 -4.50 10.59
CA CYS A 555 -11.62 -3.48 10.68
C CYS A 555 -12.78 -3.89 11.62
N MET A 556 -13.24 -5.14 11.55
CA MET A 556 -14.29 -5.68 12.43
C MET A 556 -13.86 -5.65 13.90
N VAL A 557 -12.66 -6.17 14.20
CA VAL A 557 -12.10 -6.20 15.56
C VAL A 557 -11.85 -4.78 16.08
N ALA A 558 -11.35 -3.87 15.23
CA ALA A 558 -11.19 -2.46 15.61
C ALA A 558 -12.54 -1.85 16.03
N GLN A 559 -13.59 -2.05 15.23
CA GLN A 559 -14.92 -1.50 15.50
C GLN A 559 -15.51 -2.00 16.82
N VAL A 560 -15.53 -3.32 17.07
CA VAL A 560 -16.11 -3.88 18.30
C VAL A 560 -15.31 -3.53 19.55
N CYS A 561 -14.06 -3.11 19.38
CA CYS A 561 -13.17 -2.62 20.43
C CYS A 561 -13.15 -1.08 20.55
N GLY A 562 -13.92 -0.35 19.74
CA GLY A 562 -13.94 1.13 19.79
C GLY A 562 -12.65 1.79 19.29
N LEU A 563 -11.87 1.10 18.46
CA LEU A 563 -10.62 1.57 17.87
C LEU A 563 -10.80 1.89 16.38
N LYS A 564 -9.84 2.63 15.83
CA LYS A 564 -9.73 2.85 14.38
C LYS A 564 -8.87 1.76 13.72
N PRO A 565 -9.13 1.37 12.47
CA PRO A 565 -8.20 0.51 11.73
C PRO A 565 -6.85 1.21 11.49
N GLY A 566 -5.75 0.47 11.69
CA GLY A 566 -4.37 0.90 11.45
C GLY A 566 -3.79 0.25 10.20
N ASP A 567 -2.72 -0.54 10.35
CA ASP A 567 -2.09 -1.25 9.23
C ASP A 567 -2.47 -2.73 9.20
N PHE A 568 -2.61 -3.29 8.00
CA PHE A 568 -2.51 -4.73 7.77
C PHE A 568 -1.14 -5.09 7.19
N VAL A 569 -0.44 -6.06 7.77
CA VAL A 569 0.87 -6.53 7.32
C VAL A 569 0.79 -8.03 6.99
N HIS A 570 1.07 -8.37 5.73
CA HIS A 570 1.06 -9.75 5.25
C HIS A 570 2.50 -10.26 5.16
N CYS A 571 2.88 -11.17 6.06
CA CYS A 571 4.16 -11.88 6.05
C CYS A 571 4.01 -13.22 5.33
N CYS A 572 4.65 -13.38 4.19
CA CYS A 572 4.53 -14.55 3.31
C CYS A 572 5.72 -15.50 3.47
N GLY A 573 5.46 -16.79 3.64
CA GLY A 573 6.43 -17.88 3.65
C GLY A 573 6.84 -18.29 2.23
N ASP A 574 6.41 -19.48 1.79
CA ASP A 574 6.54 -19.92 0.40
C ASP A 574 5.56 -19.13 -0.49
N THR A 575 6.08 -18.12 -1.15
CA THR A 575 5.32 -17.17 -1.98
C THR A 575 5.49 -17.55 -3.43
N HIS A 576 4.42 -17.97 -4.09
CA HIS A 576 4.53 -18.67 -5.35
C HIS A 576 3.47 -18.29 -6.37
N VAL A 577 3.84 -18.49 -7.63
CA VAL A 577 2.96 -18.47 -8.79
C VAL A 577 2.90 -19.90 -9.33
N TYR A 578 1.70 -20.44 -9.48
CA TYR A 578 1.53 -21.71 -10.19
C TYR A 578 1.89 -21.56 -11.66
N SER A 579 2.49 -22.59 -12.26
CA SER A 579 2.95 -22.53 -13.65
C SER A 579 1.80 -22.26 -14.65
N ASN A 580 0.59 -22.74 -14.36
CA ASN A 580 -0.62 -22.45 -15.16
C ASN A 580 -1.20 -21.04 -14.93
N HIS A 581 -0.69 -20.26 -13.99
CA HIS A 581 -1.12 -18.88 -13.72
C HIS A 581 -0.20 -17.82 -14.33
N VAL A 582 0.97 -18.20 -14.86
CA VAL A 582 1.97 -17.27 -15.42
C VAL A 582 1.37 -16.38 -16.52
N GLU A 583 0.71 -16.96 -17.52
CA GLU A 583 0.10 -16.17 -18.60
C GLU A 583 -1.05 -15.26 -18.10
N PRO A 584 -2.02 -15.74 -17.31
CA PRO A 584 -3.00 -14.88 -16.65
C PRO A 584 -2.40 -13.74 -15.83
N LEU A 585 -1.30 -13.98 -15.11
CA LEU A 585 -0.65 -12.96 -14.29
C LEU A 585 0.12 -11.93 -15.10
N TYR A 586 0.73 -12.30 -16.24
CA TYR A 586 1.27 -11.30 -17.17
C TYR A 586 0.18 -10.37 -17.70
N LYS A 587 -1.02 -10.89 -18.03
CA LYS A 587 -2.17 -10.05 -18.39
C LYS A 587 -2.59 -9.12 -17.24
N GLN A 588 -2.49 -9.58 -15.99
CA GLN A 588 -2.75 -8.74 -14.83
C GLN A 588 -1.71 -7.62 -14.66
N LEU A 589 -0.43 -7.90 -14.92
CA LEU A 589 0.67 -6.93 -14.82
C LEU A 589 0.57 -5.79 -15.85
N GLU A 590 -0.19 -5.96 -16.93
CA GLU A 590 -0.50 -4.91 -17.91
C GLU A 590 -1.54 -3.90 -17.38
N ASN A 591 -2.29 -4.26 -16.34
CA ASN A 591 -3.30 -3.40 -15.74
C ASN A 591 -2.68 -2.45 -14.72
N GLU A 592 -2.77 -1.16 -14.97
CA GLU A 592 -2.46 -0.14 -13.96
C GLU A 592 -3.49 -0.20 -12.81
N PRO A 593 -3.06 -0.15 -11.53
CA PRO A 593 -3.97 -0.06 -10.41
C PRO A 593 -4.89 1.16 -10.51
N ARG A 594 -6.12 0.98 -10.05
CA ARG A 594 -7.09 2.06 -9.82
C ARG A 594 -7.17 2.32 -8.31
N PRO A 595 -7.66 3.48 -7.87
CA PRO A 595 -7.86 3.75 -6.45
C PRO A 595 -8.58 2.59 -5.75
N PHE A 596 -8.05 2.17 -4.60
CA PHE A 596 -8.75 1.20 -3.76
C PHE A 596 -10.14 1.72 -3.35
N PRO A 597 -11.11 0.82 -3.15
CA PRO A 597 -12.42 1.20 -2.67
C PRO A 597 -12.39 1.62 -1.20
N THR A 598 -13.53 2.09 -0.70
CA THR A 598 -13.73 2.34 0.74
C THR A 598 -14.67 1.29 1.31
N LEU A 599 -14.33 0.73 2.46
CA LEU A 599 -15.21 -0.14 3.23
C LEU A 599 -16.03 0.70 4.21
N LYS A 600 -17.35 0.57 4.18
CA LYS A 600 -18.23 0.98 5.27
C LYS A 600 -18.72 -0.26 6.00
N ILE A 601 -18.75 -0.17 7.32
CA ILE A 601 -19.25 -1.21 8.21
C ILE A 601 -20.44 -0.63 8.98
N ASN A 602 -21.49 -1.41 9.16
CA ASN A 602 -22.64 -1.03 9.98
C ASN A 602 -22.19 -0.63 11.39
N PRO A 603 -22.34 0.63 11.81
CA PRO A 603 -21.81 1.12 13.08
C PRO A 603 -22.54 0.54 14.29
N GLU A 604 -23.74 -0.02 14.12
CA GLU A 604 -24.56 -0.59 15.21
C GLU A 604 -24.02 -1.95 15.69
N LYS A 605 -23.21 -2.64 14.89
CA LYS A 605 -22.62 -3.92 15.25
C LYS A 605 -21.48 -3.71 16.25
N LYS A 606 -21.72 -4.11 17.51
CA LYS A 606 -20.76 -3.99 18.64
C LYS A 606 -20.19 -5.32 19.10
N ASP A 607 -20.65 -6.41 18.52
CA ASP A 607 -20.22 -7.77 18.82
C ASP A 607 -19.71 -8.47 17.56
N ILE A 608 -18.59 -9.19 17.68
CA ILE A 608 -17.92 -9.83 16.55
C ILE A 608 -18.78 -10.93 15.93
N ASP A 609 -19.61 -11.59 16.74
CA ASP A 609 -20.48 -12.68 16.33
C ASP A 609 -21.78 -12.20 15.66
N SER A 610 -22.05 -10.89 15.74
CA SER A 610 -23.28 -10.30 15.20
C SER A 610 -23.20 -9.90 13.73
N PHE A 611 -22.01 -9.89 13.12
CA PHE A 611 -21.83 -9.42 11.75
C PHE A 611 -22.45 -10.37 10.71
N GLU A 612 -23.12 -9.77 9.73
CA GLU A 612 -23.66 -10.41 8.54
C GLU A 612 -23.11 -9.72 7.29
N PHE A 613 -23.21 -10.37 6.11
CA PHE A 613 -22.68 -9.78 4.87
C PHE A 613 -23.30 -8.41 4.55
N SER A 614 -24.58 -8.20 4.85
CA SER A 614 -25.29 -6.94 4.66
C SER A 614 -24.76 -5.78 5.51
N ASP A 615 -23.94 -6.07 6.53
CA ASP A 615 -23.30 -5.04 7.35
C ASP A 615 -22.08 -4.40 6.67
N PHE A 616 -21.69 -4.87 5.48
CA PHE A 616 -20.53 -4.39 4.76
C PHE A 616 -20.90 -3.80 3.39
N GLU A 617 -20.50 -2.56 3.16
CA GLU A 617 -20.66 -1.87 1.86
C GLU A 617 -19.28 -1.51 1.32
N ILE A 618 -19.00 -1.95 0.09
CA ILE A 618 -17.80 -1.57 -0.65
C ILE A 618 -18.17 -0.44 -1.63
N VAL A 619 -17.60 0.74 -1.40
CA VAL A 619 -17.89 1.96 -2.16
C VAL A 619 -16.78 2.24 -3.16
N ASP A 620 -17.15 2.61 -4.39
CA ASP A 620 -16.26 2.94 -5.51
C ASP A 620 -15.31 1.82 -5.95
N TYR A 621 -15.76 0.56 -5.89
CA TYR A 621 -14.98 -0.56 -6.42
C TYR A 621 -15.13 -0.70 -7.94
N ASP A 622 -14.20 -0.08 -8.67
CA ASP A 622 -14.10 -0.13 -10.14
C ASP A 622 -12.88 -0.95 -10.61
N PRO A 623 -12.81 -2.27 -10.35
CA PRO A 623 -11.67 -3.07 -10.77
C PRO A 623 -11.68 -3.31 -12.28
N HIS A 624 -10.51 -3.67 -12.82
CA HIS A 624 -10.40 -4.31 -14.13
C HIS A 624 -11.18 -5.64 -14.17
N PRO A 625 -11.52 -6.14 -15.38
CA PRO A 625 -12.28 -7.38 -15.53
C PRO A 625 -11.69 -8.59 -14.79
N LYS A 626 -12.52 -9.60 -14.56
CA LYS A 626 -12.08 -10.87 -13.97
C LYS A 626 -11.04 -11.53 -14.89
N ILE A 627 -9.94 -11.98 -14.30
CA ILE A 627 -8.96 -12.84 -14.96
C ILE A 627 -9.18 -14.26 -14.44
N ALA A 628 -9.52 -15.18 -15.33
CA ALA A 628 -9.76 -16.57 -14.96
C ALA A 628 -8.44 -17.30 -14.69
N MET A 629 -8.36 -17.97 -13.54
CA MET A 629 -7.25 -18.84 -13.16
C MET A 629 -7.86 -20.10 -12.53
N GLN A 630 -7.37 -21.27 -12.91
CA GLN A 630 -7.85 -22.54 -12.37
C GLN A 630 -7.13 -22.85 -11.06
N MET A 631 -7.88 -23.25 -10.03
CA MET A 631 -7.29 -23.70 -8.77
C MET A 631 -6.52 -25.00 -8.99
N ALA A 632 -5.33 -25.11 -8.40
CA ALA A 632 -4.57 -26.35 -8.37
C ALA A 632 -5.04 -27.18 -7.18
N VAL A 633 -5.62 -28.36 -7.43
CA VAL A 633 -6.18 -29.26 -6.39
C VAL A 633 -5.13 -30.27 -5.96
#